data_AF-A0A351Y8V4-F1
#
_entry.id   AF-A0A351Y8V4-F1
#
_cell.length_a   1.000
_cell.length_b   1.000
_cell.length_c   1.000
_cell.angle_alpha   90.00
_cell.angle_beta   90.00
_cell.angle_gamma   90.00
#
_symmetry.space_group_name_H-M   'P 1'
#
loop_
_entity.id
_entity.type
_entity.pdbx_description
1 polymer ?
#
loop_
_entity_poly.entity_id
_entity_poly.type
_entity_poly.pdbx_seq_one_letter_code
_entity_poly.pdbx_strand_id
1 'polypeptide(L)'
;MSTDRNDSLDKMPGEINVSLYQGEKEDGQLILTSSSNAKVSYSLDYGTLQNEKGNEFPKEKVHIFHQKYIKVAKTYTGNHDFFSGDYIPDMLLPMETAIKSGENYIQPSSNQGITVEFDSTGLPAGTYTGNFLLKVGDETKNVPVSVTVWDFSYEGRRTFQSSFLLYRKHLLAGEYDSSEEMVQSYIDFMLDYKINTYVIKDRNEWTTQEVVDEAKRLYSNMNYNSIVIPFDFPLSYQTFSGNKLTEGANKVVDYILALAKESKGEDNYLKLAYFYPSSYDEADINHNEAASERFFGKGGEYQKTLEEAAKRIDSDPSFSELSAEKKSALKEDILNIPAVFTNVNYQSDWVGTLGATFCPYFSVYNDEATLQRYQDAAKEDANANLWAYTCMGPNYPYGTFHIDDSTLGMRTSGWMEKAFGLTGYLYYAYNMSTQFTLSDEVYTDVYDNPLRYAEVPGDGYLVYPGRFYGSNKPFASLRLVSYRDSQDDYDMLSIYENLVNDYAKRHSVDVSFSSLVNDLYADIFQGAIYYEEDRLLFEAREELAKRILTLKNEDRLIEKTGTLQSFDENQITISEGSSIVHTDNAITANVKPQYKDKGETIGSKTKIFRPAITLTSSNLAKTKEITFNYANEGEAEVNMIINLVDKTGYKTQLISNYASKGQERSVSLILSDSLLKQLSVSREDISAIELSFDNVVYNSQGDVALASDQTISISDLAMRIAE
;
A
#
# COMPACT_ATOMS: atom_id res chain seq x y z
N MET A 1 -28.25 22.99 15.22
CA MET A 1 -26.88 22.48 15.08
C MET A 1 -26.98 20.99 15.35
N SER A 2 -26.58 20.17 14.37
CA SER A 2 -26.24 18.78 14.66
C SER A 2 -25.16 18.82 15.74
N THR A 3 -25.33 18.07 16.83
CA THR A 3 -24.29 17.94 17.86
C THR A 3 -23.33 16.85 17.39
N ASP A 4 -22.01 17.10 17.36
CA ASP A 4 -20.97 16.12 16.95
C ASP A 4 -20.73 15.02 18.00
N ARG A 5 -21.79 14.65 18.71
CA ARG A 5 -21.77 13.64 19.75
C ARG A 5 -22.15 12.30 19.15
N ASN A 6 -21.16 11.59 18.60
CA ASN A 6 -21.29 10.20 18.19
C ASN A 6 -20.68 9.29 19.28
N ASP A 7 -21.48 8.97 20.31
CA ASP A 7 -21.09 8.10 21.45
C ASP A 7 -21.44 6.62 21.18
N SER A 8 -21.55 6.18 19.91
CA SER A 8 -21.97 4.82 19.57
C SER A 8 -20.88 3.75 19.67
N LEU A 9 -19.61 4.18 19.79
CA LEU A 9 -18.43 3.32 19.90
C LEU A 9 -18.08 2.99 21.36
N ASP A 10 -17.34 1.90 21.56
CA ASP A 10 -16.87 1.45 22.87
C ASP A 10 -15.98 2.51 23.53
N LYS A 11 -16.31 2.87 24.78
CA LYS A 11 -15.54 3.86 25.55
C LYS A 11 -14.33 3.18 26.20
N MET A 12 -13.17 3.34 25.59
CA MET A 12 -11.90 2.92 26.16
C MET A 12 -11.50 3.79 27.38
N PRO A 13 -10.63 3.29 28.27
CA PRO A 13 -10.06 4.11 29.34
C PRO A 13 -9.36 5.35 28.77
N GLY A 14 -9.44 6.47 29.49
CA GLY A 14 -8.77 7.72 29.10
C GLY A 14 -7.28 7.69 29.42
N GLU A 15 -6.54 6.85 28.70
CA GLU A 15 -5.10 6.63 28.77
C GLU A 15 -4.50 6.55 27.36
N ILE A 16 -3.19 6.71 27.24
CA ILE A 16 -2.45 6.57 25.97
C ILE A 16 -1.50 5.39 26.11
N ASN A 17 -1.67 4.37 25.29
CA ASN A 17 -0.76 3.23 25.18
C ASN A 17 -0.27 3.12 23.75
N VAL A 18 1.05 3.16 23.58
CA VAL A 18 1.71 3.16 22.26
C VAL A 18 2.86 2.16 22.27
N SER A 19 3.01 1.38 21.20
CA SER A 19 4.13 0.47 20.98
C SER A 19 4.77 0.77 19.63
N LEU A 20 6.10 0.89 19.61
CA LEU A 20 6.87 1.25 18.42
C LEU A 20 8.29 0.67 18.46
N TYR A 21 8.92 0.46 17.31
CA TYR A 21 10.31 0.02 17.22
C TYR A 21 11.29 1.22 17.23
N GLN A 22 12.58 0.99 17.43
CA GLN A 22 13.56 2.08 17.49
C GLN A 22 13.70 2.82 16.16
N GLY A 23 13.46 4.14 16.17
CA GLY A 23 13.48 4.98 14.97
C GLY A 23 12.11 5.18 14.31
N GLU A 24 11.06 4.53 14.84
CA GLU A 24 9.67 4.75 14.44
C GLU A 24 9.08 5.99 15.15
N LYS A 25 8.05 6.57 14.53
CA LYS A 25 7.09 7.49 15.16
C LYS A 25 5.73 6.80 15.19
N GLU A 26 5.03 6.92 16.31
CA GLU A 26 3.70 6.34 16.49
C GLU A 26 2.87 7.27 17.38
N ASP A 27 1.55 7.29 17.19
CA ASP A 27 0.66 8.15 17.96
C ASP A 27 -0.46 7.41 18.70
N GLY A 28 -1.05 8.11 19.66
CA GLY A 28 -2.29 7.72 20.31
C GLY A 28 -3.24 8.90 20.40
N GLN A 29 -4.54 8.59 20.49
CA GLN A 29 -5.60 9.60 20.52
C GLN A 29 -6.35 9.62 21.85
N LEU A 30 -6.71 10.82 22.29
CA LEU A 30 -7.63 11.05 23.39
C LEU A 30 -8.84 11.84 22.89
N ILE A 31 -10.04 11.33 23.16
CA ILE A 31 -11.29 12.03 22.84
C ILE A 31 -11.88 12.64 24.11
N LEU A 32 -12.06 13.95 24.12
CA LEU A 32 -12.74 14.68 25.17
C LEU A 32 -14.19 14.92 24.78
N THR A 33 -15.15 14.50 25.61
CA THR A 33 -16.58 14.80 25.40
C THR A 33 -17.04 15.83 26.43
N SER A 34 -17.48 17.00 25.96
CA SER A 34 -18.04 18.02 26.84
C SER A 34 -19.53 17.78 27.07
N SER A 35 -19.94 17.68 28.35
CA SER A 35 -21.35 17.77 28.75
C SER A 35 -21.81 19.22 29.02
N SER A 36 -20.90 20.19 28.86
CA SER A 36 -21.18 21.60 29.09
C SER A 36 -21.98 22.20 27.93
N ASN A 37 -22.89 23.10 28.27
CA ASN A 37 -23.59 23.95 27.31
C ASN A 37 -22.80 25.21 26.95
N ALA A 38 -21.62 25.39 27.53
CA ALA A 38 -20.68 26.47 27.23
C ALA A 38 -19.40 25.91 26.62
N LYS A 39 -18.72 26.76 25.84
CA LYS A 39 -17.37 26.48 25.34
C LYS A 39 -16.40 26.35 26.51
N VAL A 40 -15.59 25.30 26.52
CA VAL A 40 -14.61 25.01 27.59
C VAL A 40 -13.22 24.94 26.99
N SER A 41 -12.27 25.72 27.53
CA SER A 41 -10.87 25.64 27.13
C SER A 41 -10.22 24.37 27.68
N TYR A 42 -9.25 23.82 26.95
CA TYR A 42 -8.48 22.67 27.43
C TYR A 42 -7.02 22.74 27.00
N SER A 43 -6.16 21.98 27.66
CA SER A 43 -4.80 21.70 27.21
C SER A 43 -4.34 20.36 27.77
N LEU A 44 -3.44 19.69 27.06
CA LEU A 44 -2.73 18.52 27.57
C LEU A 44 -1.25 18.89 27.69
N ASP A 45 -0.73 18.86 28.90
CA ASP A 45 0.68 19.15 29.17
C ASP A 45 1.47 17.84 29.32
N TYR A 46 2.64 17.79 28.70
CA TYR A 46 3.61 16.71 28.88
C TYR A 46 3.91 16.50 30.38
N GLY A 47 3.89 15.24 30.80
CA GLY A 47 4.45 14.80 32.07
C GLY A 47 5.60 13.83 31.84
N THR A 48 6.54 13.78 32.79
CA THR A 48 7.73 12.94 32.68
C THR A 48 7.34 11.47 32.49
N LEU A 49 7.95 10.83 31.48
CA LEU A 49 7.87 9.39 31.26
C LEU A 49 9.24 8.77 31.53
N GLN A 50 9.27 7.69 32.30
CA GLN A 50 10.52 6.98 32.61
C GLN A 50 10.33 5.47 32.45
N ASN A 51 11.38 4.80 32.00
CA ASN A 51 11.43 3.33 32.00
C ASN A 51 11.96 2.78 33.34
N GLU A 52 11.97 1.46 33.49
CA GLU A 52 12.42 0.76 34.69
C GLU A 52 13.91 0.98 35.03
N LYS A 53 14.70 1.45 34.06
CA LYS A 53 16.13 1.79 34.22
C LYS A 53 16.36 3.26 34.56
N GLY A 54 15.30 4.06 34.66
CA GLY A 54 15.35 5.50 34.93
C GLY A 54 15.73 6.35 33.71
N ASN A 55 15.70 5.79 32.49
CA ASN A 55 15.84 6.59 31.28
C ASN A 55 14.55 7.37 31.06
N GLU A 56 14.67 8.66 30.71
CA GLU A 56 13.52 9.51 30.42
C GLU A 56 13.14 9.46 28.94
N PHE A 57 11.85 9.55 28.62
CA PHE A 57 11.39 9.85 27.27
C PHE A 57 11.46 11.37 27.08
N PRO A 58 12.33 11.92 26.22
CA PRO A 58 12.56 13.35 26.14
C PRO A 58 11.32 14.12 25.68
N LYS A 59 11.04 15.25 26.33
CA LYS A 59 9.85 16.08 26.05
C LYS A 59 9.80 16.53 24.59
N GLU A 60 10.95 16.85 23.99
CA GLU A 60 11.07 17.30 22.61
C GLU A 60 10.72 16.25 21.56
N LYS A 61 10.60 14.98 21.97
CA LYS A 61 10.16 13.85 21.14
C LYS A 61 8.69 13.48 21.35
N VAL A 62 7.95 14.29 22.11
CA VAL A 62 6.52 14.15 22.31
C VAL A 62 5.83 15.35 21.70
N HIS A 63 4.97 15.10 20.71
CA HIS A 63 4.23 16.15 20.01
C HIS A 63 2.74 16.01 20.31
N ILE A 64 2.14 17.07 20.85
CA ILE A 64 0.73 17.10 21.24
C ILE A 64 -0.02 18.01 20.28
N PHE A 65 -1.08 17.48 19.66
CA PHE A 65 -1.85 18.17 18.63
C PHE A 65 -3.32 18.29 19.02
N HIS A 66 -3.87 19.48 18.79
CA HIS A 66 -5.31 19.69 18.68
C HIS A 66 -5.77 19.21 17.30
N GLN A 67 -6.73 18.29 17.26
CA GLN A 67 -7.37 17.90 16.01
C GLN A 67 -8.40 18.96 15.60
N LYS A 68 -8.19 19.60 14.45
CA LYS A 68 -9.17 20.49 13.84
C LYS A 68 -10.13 19.69 12.98
N TYR A 69 -11.41 20.03 13.11
CA TYR A 69 -12.50 19.34 12.43
C TYR A 69 -12.91 20.07 11.16
N ILE A 70 -13.01 19.33 10.06
CA ILE A 70 -13.44 19.82 8.75
C ILE A 70 -14.86 19.36 8.50
N LYS A 71 -15.73 20.26 8.03
CA LYS A 71 -17.11 19.90 7.74
C LYS A 71 -17.23 19.26 6.36
N VAL A 72 -17.67 18.01 6.31
CA VAL A 72 -17.98 17.32 5.06
C VAL A 72 -19.43 17.60 4.67
N ALA A 73 -19.63 18.46 3.67
CA ALA A 73 -20.98 18.84 3.24
C ALA A 73 -21.68 17.79 2.37
N LYS A 74 -20.92 16.84 1.79
CA LYS A 74 -21.41 15.74 0.96
C LYS A 74 -20.40 14.61 1.06
N THR A 75 -20.86 13.38 1.30
CA THR A 75 -20.02 12.19 1.27
C THR A 75 -19.87 11.67 -0.16
N TYR A 76 -18.72 11.05 -0.43
CA TYR A 76 -18.27 10.60 -1.73
C TYR A 76 -17.88 9.11 -1.72
N THR A 77 -17.19 8.64 -0.67
CA THR A 77 -16.62 7.28 -0.62
C THR A 77 -17.67 6.18 -0.59
N GLY A 78 -18.89 6.49 -0.12
CA GLY A 78 -19.91 5.48 0.15
C GLY A 78 -19.72 4.75 1.48
N ASN A 79 -18.72 5.13 2.28
CA ASN A 79 -18.57 4.65 3.65
C ASN A 79 -19.81 5.04 4.49
N HIS A 80 -20.36 4.07 5.21
CA HIS A 80 -21.61 4.22 5.95
C HIS A 80 -21.45 4.84 7.35
N ASP A 81 -20.21 5.01 7.83
CA ASP A 81 -19.92 5.61 9.14
C ASP A 81 -19.95 7.14 9.11
N PHE A 82 -19.84 7.73 7.92
CA PHE A 82 -19.80 9.18 7.72
C PHE A 82 -21.06 9.69 7.03
N PHE A 83 -21.57 10.84 7.48
CA PHE A 83 -22.77 11.45 6.96
C PHE A 83 -22.52 12.88 6.45
N SER A 84 -23.34 13.27 5.47
CA SER A 84 -23.38 14.64 4.99
C SER A 84 -23.70 15.61 6.14
N GLY A 85 -22.78 16.53 6.39
CA GLY A 85 -22.87 17.54 7.44
C GLY A 85 -21.99 17.26 8.66
N ASP A 86 -21.34 16.09 8.71
CA ASP A 86 -20.43 15.72 9.79
C ASP A 86 -19.18 16.61 9.81
N TYR A 87 -18.67 16.79 11.03
CA TYR A 87 -17.39 17.38 11.30
C TYR A 87 -16.41 16.24 11.57
N ILE A 88 -15.39 16.11 10.71
CA ILE A 88 -14.41 15.02 10.78
C ILE A 88 -13.06 15.61 11.18
N PRO A 89 -12.37 15.08 12.22
CA PRO A 89 -11.03 15.54 12.57
C PRO A 89 -10.06 15.20 11.42
N ASP A 90 -9.24 16.15 11.00
CA ASP A 90 -8.24 15.89 9.95
C ASP A 90 -6.94 16.64 10.22
N MET A 91 -6.95 17.97 10.36
CA MET A 91 -5.73 18.75 10.55
C MET A 91 -5.17 18.59 11.97
N LEU A 92 -3.86 18.32 12.08
CA LEU A 92 -3.12 18.27 13.34
C LEU A 92 -2.44 19.61 13.63
N LEU A 93 -3.09 20.44 14.44
CA LEU A 93 -2.54 21.73 14.87
C LEU A 93 -1.74 21.55 16.17
N PRO A 94 -0.45 21.92 16.25
CA PRO A 94 0.31 21.82 17.49
C PRO A 94 -0.41 22.52 18.64
N MET A 95 -0.48 21.87 19.80
CA MET A 95 -1.25 22.36 20.95
C MET A 95 -0.83 23.78 21.37
N GLU A 96 0.47 24.09 21.30
CA GLU A 96 0.97 25.44 21.56
C GLU A 96 0.44 26.48 20.58
N THR A 97 0.30 26.12 19.31
CA THR A 97 -0.28 26.97 18.26
C THR A 97 -1.77 27.16 18.50
N ALA A 98 -2.49 26.09 18.84
CA ALA A 98 -3.91 26.14 19.18
C ALA A 98 -4.19 27.04 20.41
N ILE A 99 -3.33 26.96 21.43
CA ILE A 99 -3.42 27.86 22.61
C ILE A 99 -3.17 29.31 22.20
N LYS A 100 -2.12 29.56 21.39
CA LYS A 100 -1.76 30.90 20.93
C LYS A 100 -2.84 31.53 20.05
N SER A 101 -3.53 30.73 19.22
CA SER A 101 -4.63 31.20 18.37
C SER A 101 -5.99 31.22 19.09
N GLY A 102 -6.09 30.67 20.30
CA GLY A 102 -7.35 30.58 21.07
C GLY A 102 -8.32 29.52 20.53
N GLU A 103 -7.79 28.50 19.84
CA GLU A 103 -8.52 27.38 19.24
C GLU A 103 -8.60 26.14 20.13
N ASN A 104 -7.90 26.14 21.27
CA ASN A 104 -7.88 25.04 22.24
C ASN A 104 -9.17 24.95 23.10
N TYR A 105 -10.31 24.75 22.46
CA TYR A 105 -11.59 24.68 23.14
C TYR A 105 -12.50 23.57 22.60
N ILE A 106 -13.35 23.05 23.49
CA ILE A 106 -14.39 22.09 23.15
C ILE A 106 -15.69 22.88 22.92
N GLN A 107 -16.36 22.64 21.80
CA GLN A 107 -17.68 23.20 21.53
C GLN A 107 -18.74 22.62 22.50
N PRO A 108 -19.83 23.37 22.80
CA PRO A 108 -20.92 22.86 23.62
C PRO A 108 -21.47 21.53 23.11
N SER A 109 -21.56 20.52 23.98
CA SER A 109 -22.09 19.19 23.64
C SER A 109 -21.39 18.48 22.46
N SER A 110 -20.10 18.76 22.24
CA SER A 110 -19.28 18.16 21.18
C SER A 110 -18.11 17.34 21.72
N ASN A 111 -17.56 16.52 20.84
CA ASN A 111 -16.28 15.83 21.04
C ASN A 111 -15.11 16.71 20.58
N GLN A 112 -13.93 16.47 21.14
CA GLN A 112 -12.68 17.09 20.72
C GLN A 112 -11.53 16.08 20.86
N GLY A 113 -10.91 15.74 19.74
CA GLY A 113 -9.73 14.87 19.70
C GLY A 113 -8.42 15.59 19.99
N ILE A 114 -7.51 14.86 20.63
CA ILE A 114 -6.10 15.22 20.82
C ILE A 114 -5.27 14.05 20.31
N THR A 115 -4.32 14.32 19.42
CA THR A 115 -3.31 13.33 19.01
C THR A 115 -2.01 13.59 19.78
N VAL A 116 -1.38 12.53 20.26
CA VAL A 116 -0.06 12.57 20.90
C VAL A 116 0.87 11.62 20.16
N GLU A 117 1.87 12.18 19.49
CA GLU A 117 2.89 11.45 18.75
C GLU A 117 4.17 11.30 19.57
N PHE A 118 4.81 10.14 19.47
CA PHE A 118 6.04 9.78 20.14
C PHE A 118 7.12 9.40 19.12
N ASP A 119 8.29 10.02 19.20
CA ASP A 119 9.47 9.71 18.37
C ASP A 119 10.48 8.89 19.18
N SER A 120 10.74 7.66 18.74
CA SER A 120 11.67 6.75 19.42
C SER A 120 13.13 6.87 18.97
N THR A 121 13.45 7.75 18.02
CA THR A 121 14.77 7.83 17.36
C THR A 121 15.90 7.94 18.37
N GLY A 122 16.77 6.92 18.48
CA GLY A 122 17.89 6.93 19.43
C GLY A 122 17.50 6.75 20.90
N LEU A 123 16.28 6.29 21.20
CA LEU A 123 15.88 5.87 22.54
C LEU A 123 16.23 4.40 22.79
N PRO A 124 16.68 4.04 24.00
CA PRO A 124 16.80 2.65 24.42
C PRO A 124 15.44 1.94 24.41
N ALA A 125 15.45 0.64 24.10
CA ALA A 125 14.28 -0.21 24.29
C ALA A 125 13.83 -0.27 25.76
N GLY A 126 12.52 -0.40 25.97
CA GLY A 126 11.87 -0.47 27.28
C GLY A 126 10.49 0.17 27.28
N THR A 127 9.78 0.04 28.39
CA THR A 127 8.43 0.63 28.56
C THR A 127 8.53 1.87 29.43
N TYR A 128 8.26 3.03 28.83
CA TYR A 128 8.27 4.33 29.46
C TYR A 128 6.87 4.66 29.97
N THR A 129 6.72 4.91 31.27
CA THR A 129 5.43 5.18 31.89
C THR A 129 5.42 6.49 32.64
N GLY A 130 4.25 7.13 32.72
CA GLY A 130 4.04 8.35 33.47
C GLY A 130 2.61 8.87 33.34
N ASN A 131 2.40 10.14 33.68
CA ASN A 131 1.09 10.78 33.59
C ASN A 131 1.21 12.15 32.95
N PHE A 132 0.45 12.39 31.88
CA PHE A 132 0.27 13.73 31.34
C PHE A 132 -0.82 14.46 32.12
N LEU A 133 -0.80 15.79 32.05
CA LEU A 133 -1.71 16.63 32.80
C LEU A 133 -2.74 17.27 31.86
N LEU A 134 -3.96 16.75 31.88
CA LEU A 134 -5.09 17.28 31.14
C LEU A 134 -5.78 18.37 31.97
N LYS A 135 -5.86 19.59 31.45
CA LYS A 135 -6.59 20.71 32.03
C LYS A 135 -7.84 20.98 31.20
N VAL A 136 -9.00 21.05 31.84
CA VAL A 136 -10.30 21.31 31.18
C VAL A 136 -11.07 22.31 32.02
N GLY A 137 -11.17 23.56 31.55
CA GLY A 137 -11.66 24.66 32.38
C GLY A 137 -10.86 24.78 33.68
N ASP A 138 -11.55 24.67 34.81
CA ASP A 138 -10.94 24.70 36.15
C ASP A 138 -10.52 23.30 36.65
N GLU A 139 -10.86 22.24 35.91
CA GLU A 139 -10.52 20.87 36.28
C GLU A 139 -9.15 20.46 35.75
N THR A 140 -8.51 19.56 36.48
CA THR A 140 -7.22 18.97 36.10
C THR A 140 -7.25 17.48 36.38
N LYS A 141 -6.83 16.67 35.41
CA LYS A 141 -6.86 15.21 35.44
C LYS A 141 -5.53 14.64 34.96
N ASN A 142 -5.06 13.59 35.62
CA ASN A 142 -3.95 12.80 35.11
C ASN A 142 -4.43 11.87 34.01
N VAL A 143 -3.69 11.85 32.90
CA VAL A 143 -3.86 10.87 31.82
C VAL A 143 -2.67 9.91 31.90
N PRO A 144 -2.89 8.63 32.25
CA PRO A 144 -1.83 7.62 32.20
C PRO A 144 -1.28 7.49 30.77
N VAL A 145 0.04 7.40 30.66
CA VAL A 145 0.74 7.20 29.38
C VAL A 145 1.75 6.07 29.53
N SER A 146 1.74 5.14 28.58
CA SER A 146 2.70 4.05 28.43
C SER A 146 3.21 3.98 26.99
N VAL A 147 4.53 4.01 26.81
CA VAL A 147 5.19 3.91 25.50
C VAL A 147 6.19 2.76 25.53
N THR A 148 5.97 1.72 24.75
CA THR A 148 6.86 0.56 24.64
C THR A 148 7.75 0.70 23.41
N VAL A 149 9.06 0.85 23.62
CA VAL A 149 10.06 0.84 22.55
C VAL A 149 10.63 -0.57 22.41
N TRP A 150 10.35 -1.27 21.31
CA TRP A 150 10.89 -2.60 21.05
C TRP A 150 12.37 -2.56 20.64
N ASP A 151 13.13 -3.58 21.03
CA ASP A 151 14.56 -3.70 20.72
C ASP A 151 14.79 -4.25 19.31
N PHE A 152 14.47 -3.45 18.29
CA PHE A 152 14.90 -3.62 16.90
C PHE A 152 14.69 -2.30 16.13
N SER A 153 15.36 -2.17 14.99
CA SER A 153 15.36 -0.97 14.14
C SER A 153 15.41 -1.35 12.66
N TYR A 154 14.89 -0.48 11.80
CA TYR A 154 15.11 -0.57 10.36
C TYR A 154 16.51 -0.05 10.03
N GLU A 155 17.33 -0.89 9.39
CA GLU A 155 18.72 -0.56 9.07
C GLU A 155 18.89 -0.22 7.59
N GLY A 156 19.60 0.87 7.31
CA GLY A 156 19.90 1.32 5.95
C GLY A 156 18.81 2.21 5.32
N ARG A 157 18.91 2.39 4.00
CA ARG A 157 17.98 3.22 3.23
C ARG A 157 16.71 2.43 2.93
N ARG A 158 15.55 3.07 3.11
CA ARG A 158 14.25 2.52 2.74
C ARG A 158 14.19 2.20 1.25
N THR A 159 13.58 1.08 0.88
CA THR A 159 13.52 0.65 -0.53
C THR A 159 12.16 0.87 -1.18
N PHE A 160 11.09 1.05 -0.40
CA PHE A 160 9.75 1.31 -0.94
C PHE A 160 9.67 2.75 -1.47
N GLN A 161 9.52 2.89 -2.78
CA GLN A 161 9.55 4.17 -3.47
C GLN A 161 8.24 4.93 -3.34
N SER A 162 8.28 6.25 -3.48
CA SER A 162 7.07 7.05 -3.53
C SER A 162 7.19 8.24 -4.47
N SER A 163 6.05 8.64 -5.03
CA SER A 163 5.92 9.84 -5.86
C SER A 163 4.67 10.61 -5.45
N PHE A 164 4.86 11.61 -4.57
CA PHE A 164 3.78 12.50 -4.15
C PHE A 164 4.02 13.88 -4.75
N LEU A 165 3.07 14.37 -5.53
CA LEU A 165 3.30 15.56 -6.33
C LEU A 165 3.07 16.85 -5.54
N LEU A 166 4.04 17.75 -5.62
CA LEU A 166 3.98 19.12 -5.09
C LEU A 166 3.82 20.10 -6.25
N TYR A 167 2.75 20.87 -6.25
CA TYR A 167 2.53 21.93 -7.23
C TYR A 167 2.88 23.30 -6.64
N ARG A 168 3.80 24.00 -7.31
CA ARG A 168 4.28 25.33 -6.86
C ARG A 168 3.17 26.39 -6.84
N LYS A 169 2.24 26.36 -7.80
CA LYS A 169 1.10 27.27 -7.86
C LYS A 169 0.22 27.20 -6.60
N HIS A 170 0.08 26.01 -6.01
CA HIS A 170 -0.75 25.83 -4.81
C HIS A 170 -0.02 26.31 -3.54
N LEU A 171 1.32 26.29 -3.50
CA LEU A 171 2.07 26.98 -2.45
C LEU A 171 1.82 28.50 -2.48
N LEU A 172 1.80 29.11 -3.67
CA LEU A 172 1.50 30.54 -3.77
C LEU A 172 0.08 30.87 -3.26
N ALA A 173 -0.90 29.99 -3.52
CA ALA A 173 -2.28 30.18 -3.06
C ALA A 173 -2.46 29.98 -1.55
N GLY A 174 -1.80 28.96 -0.97
CA GLY A 174 -1.96 28.60 0.45
C GLY A 174 -0.96 29.28 1.41
N GLU A 175 0.29 29.45 0.99
CA GLU A 175 1.39 29.99 1.81
C GLU A 175 1.72 31.45 1.49
N TYR A 176 1.18 32.00 0.39
CA TYR A 176 1.59 33.28 -0.19
C TYR A 176 3.10 33.35 -0.51
N ASP A 177 3.72 32.19 -0.71
CA ASP A 177 5.14 32.00 -0.97
C ASP A 177 5.33 30.76 -1.82
N SER A 178 6.12 30.86 -2.89
CA SER A 178 6.50 29.75 -3.76
C SER A 178 8.00 29.77 -4.06
N SER A 179 8.78 30.32 -3.12
CA SER A 179 10.25 30.33 -3.16
C SER A 179 10.81 28.91 -3.11
N GLU A 180 12.07 28.76 -3.52
CA GLU A 180 12.77 27.47 -3.42
C GLU A 180 12.90 27.02 -1.96
N GLU A 181 13.06 27.96 -1.03
CA GLU A 181 13.09 27.69 0.41
C GLU A 181 11.76 27.10 0.92
N MET A 182 10.61 27.59 0.43
CA MET A 182 9.30 27.04 0.76
C MET A 182 9.08 25.65 0.13
N VAL A 183 9.55 25.46 -1.10
CA VAL A 183 9.51 24.14 -1.76
C VAL A 183 10.34 23.13 -0.95
N GLN A 184 11.56 23.50 -0.57
CA GLN A 184 12.44 22.65 0.24
C GLN A 184 11.85 22.35 1.62
N SER A 185 11.19 23.32 2.27
CA SER A 185 10.56 23.08 3.58
C SER A 185 9.45 22.03 3.50
N TYR A 186 8.68 22.00 2.40
CA TYR A 186 7.69 20.97 2.13
C TYR A 186 8.32 19.62 1.81
N ILE A 187 9.38 19.57 1.00
CA ILE A 187 10.10 18.31 0.71
C ILE A 187 10.66 17.70 1.99
N ASP A 188 11.35 18.51 2.80
CA ASP A 188 11.95 18.07 4.06
C ASP A 188 10.88 17.63 5.06
N PHE A 189 9.74 18.32 5.10
CA PHE A 189 8.59 17.92 5.91
C PHE A 189 8.06 16.54 5.48
N MET A 190 7.85 16.30 4.18
CA MET A 190 7.32 15.03 3.69
C MET A 190 8.28 13.86 3.91
N LEU A 191 9.60 14.10 3.92
CA LEU A 191 10.59 13.07 4.26
C LEU A 191 10.43 12.55 5.70
N ASP A 192 9.97 13.37 6.65
CA ASP A 192 9.65 12.91 8.00
C ASP A 192 8.42 11.97 8.04
N TYR A 193 7.62 11.97 6.96
CA TYR A 193 6.50 11.06 6.73
C TYR A 193 6.84 9.97 5.71
N LYS A 194 8.14 9.78 5.42
CA LYS A 194 8.67 8.75 4.51
C LYS A 194 8.18 8.87 3.07
N ILE A 195 7.80 10.08 2.67
CA ILE A 195 7.34 10.38 1.33
C ILE A 195 8.43 11.10 0.55
N ASN A 196 8.57 10.76 -0.73
CA ASN A 196 9.42 11.48 -1.66
C ASN A 196 8.57 12.28 -2.65
N THR A 197 8.97 13.55 -2.79
CA THR A 197 8.19 14.54 -3.51
C THR A 197 8.62 14.62 -4.98
N TYR A 198 7.65 14.56 -5.90
CA TYR A 198 7.83 15.05 -7.26
C TYR A 198 7.38 16.51 -7.34
N VAL A 199 8.34 17.44 -7.47
CA VAL A 199 8.03 18.87 -7.62
C VAL A 199 7.66 19.20 -9.07
N ILE A 200 6.41 19.62 -9.26
CA ILE A 200 5.90 20.14 -10.53
C ILE A 200 6.36 21.59 -10.69
N LYS A 201 7.19 21.84 -11.71
CA LYS A 201 7.65 23.17 -12.09
C LYS A 201 6.65 23.79 -13.06
N ASP A 202 5.82 24.70 -12.55
CA ASP A 202 4.87 25.48 -13.36
C ASP A 202 5.55 26.53 -14.26
N ARG A 203 6.88 26.70 -14.14
CA ARG A 203 7.69 27.63 -14.95
C ARG A 203 9.07 27.03 -15.22
N ASN A 204 9.43 27.00 -16.50
CA ASN A 204 10.69 26.47 -17.02
C ASN A 204 10.91 24.98 -16.71
N GLU A 205 11.76 24.37 -17.50
CA GLU A 205 12.11 22.98 -17.32
C GLU A 205 13.22 22.85 -16.28
N TRP A 206 13.30 21.69 -15.62
CA TRP A 206 14.44 21.37 -14.76
C TRP A 206 15.73 21.33 -15.56
N THR A 207 16.82 21.85 -15.03
CA THR A 207 18.16 21.61 -15.56
C THR A 207 18.75 20.33 -14.95
N THR A 208 19.72 19.72 -15.62
CA THR A 208 20.44 18.55 -15.08
C THR A 208 21.14 18.87 -13.76
N GLN A 209 21.67 20.09 -13.62
CA GLN A 209 22.33 20.54 -12.40
C GLN A 209 21.36 20.64 -11.22
N GLU A 210 20.17 21.23 -11.41
CA GLU A 210 19.16 21.31 -10.35
C GLU A 210 18.70 19.94 -9.86
N VAL A 211 18.52 18.98 -10.77
CA VAL A 211 18.17 17.60 -10.41
C VAL A 211 19.27 16.95 -9.57
N VAL A 212 20.53 17.10 -9.99
CA VAL A 212 21.68 16.55 -9.26
C VAL A 212 21.86 17.23 -7.89
N ASP A 213 21.76 18.56 -7.83
CA ASP A 213 21.96 19.30 -6.58
C ASP A 213 20.92 18.93 -5.52
N GLU A 214 19.65 18.81 -5.92
CA GLU A 214 18.58 18.39 -5.01
C GLU A 214 18.74 16.94 -4.58
N ALA A 215 19.08 16.03 -5.51
CA ALA A 215 19.33 14.64 -5.17
C ALA A 215 20.47 14.50 -4.16
N LYS A 216 21.56 15.26 -4.33
CA LYS A 216 22.70 15.28 -3.39
C LYS A 216 22.35 15.89 -2.05
N ARG A 217 21.50 16.92 -2.01
CA ARG A 217 21.00 17.54 -0.77
C ARG A 217 20.25 16.51 0.08
N LEU A 218 19.47 15.66 -0.56
CA LEU A 218 18.58 14.70 0.10
C LEU A 218 19.22 13.33 0.36
N TYR A 219 20.29 12.97 -0.37
CA TYR A 219 20.83 11.61 -0.35
C TYR A 219 21.20 11.09 1.05
N SER A 220 21.69 11.94 1.95
CA SER A 220 22.07 11.51 3.31
C SER A 220 20.88 11.10 4.18
N ASN A 221 19.66 11.52 3.84
CA ASN A 221 18.44 11.09 4.53
C ASN A 221 18.07 9.68 4.05
N MET A 222 17.99 8.72 4.97
CA MET A 222 17.67 7.31 4.66
C MET A 222 16.21 7.09 4.21
N ASN A 223 15.35 8.11 4.34
CA ASN A 223 13.98 8.11 3.82
C ASN A 223 13.92 8.57 2.35
N TYR A 224 15.02 9.09 1.80
CA TYR A 224 15.08 9.48 0.40
C TYR A 224 15.45 8.28 -0.46
N ASN A 225 14.52 7.80 -1.28
CA ASN A 225 14.70 6.60 -2.11
C ASN A 225 14.12 6.72 -3.53
N SER A 226 13.62 7.90 -3.90
CA SER A 226 12.97 8.15 -5.17
C SER A 226 13.47 9.47 -5.79
N ILE A 227 14.08 9.38 -6.96
CA ILE A 227 14.54 10.51 -7.78
C ILE A 227 13.74 10.50 -9.08
N VAL A 228 12.80 11.42 -9.22
CA VAL A 228 12.11 11.59 -10.50
C VAL A 228 13.07 12.19 -11.52
N ILE A 229 13.18 11.58 -12.70
CA ILE A 229 13.76 12.25 -13.86
C ILE A 229 12.66 13.11 -14.47
N PRO A 230 12.75 14.45 -14.38
CA PRO A 230 11.60 15.34 -14.59
C PRO A 230 11.41 15.65 -16.08
N PHE A 231 11.07 14.63 -16.85
CA PHE A 231 10.73 14.74 -18.26
C PHE A 231 9.36 14.08 -18.49
N ASP A 232 8.36 14.88 -18.83
CA ASP A 232 7.07 14.35 -19.27
C ASP A 232 7.12 14.06 -20.77
N PHE A 233 6.92 12.79 -21.12
CA PHE A 233 7.07 12.31 -22.49
C PHE A 233 5.80 12.62 -23.29
N PRO A 234 5.84 13.41 -24.37
CA PRO A 234 4.65 13.64 -25.16
C PRO A 234 4.15 12.34 -25.81
N LEU A 235 2.85 12.23 -26.06
CA LEU A 235 2.25 11.08 -26.77
C LEU A 235 2.83 10.83 -28.17
N SER A 236 3.53 11.81 -28.75
CA SER A 236 4.23 11.70 -30.04
C SER A 236 5.73 11.40 -29.89
N TYR A 237 6.19 11.07 -28.68
CA TYR A 237 7.62 10.87 -28.40
C TYR A 237 8.23 9.80 -29.31
N GLN A 238 9.44 10.10 -29.77
CA GLN A 238 10.29 9.20 -30.53
C GLN A 238 11.73 9.38 -30.03
N THR A 239 12.44 8.28 -29.83
CA THR A 239 13.86 8.29 -29.49
C THR A 239 14.67 8.86 -30.65
N PHE A 240 14.34 8.44 -31.89
CA PHE A 240 15.12 8.78 -33.08
C PHE A 240 14.33 9.53 -34.14
N SER A 241 15.00 10.49 -34.78
CA SER A 241 14.62 11.06 -36.08
C SER A 241 15.67 10.64 -37.11
N GLY A 242 15.35 9.63 -37.92
CA GLY A 242 16.34 8.92 -38.73
C GLY A 242 17.33 8.17 -37.84
N ASN A 243 18.63 8.49 -37.96
CA ASN A 243 19.70 7.86 -37.16
C ASN A 243 20.22 8.77 -36.02
N LYS A 244 19.51 9.85 -35.70
CA LYS A 244 19.90 10.80 -34.66
C LYS A 244 18.86 10.82 -33.56
N LEU A 245 19.31 10.98 -32.31
CA LEU A 245 18.40 11.23 -31.20
C LEU A 245 17.59 12.50 -31.44
N THR A 246 16.32 12.48 -31.06
CA THR A 246 15.49 13.69 -30.97
C THR A 246 15.97 14.60 -29.85
N GLU A 247 15.54 15.85 -29.84
CA GLU A 247 15.89 16.79 -28.77
C GLU A 247 15.42 16.28 -27.39
N GLY A 248 14.17 15.78 -27.31
CA GLY A 248 13.64 15.17 -26.10
C GLY A 248 14.45 13.95 -25.65
N ALA A 249 14.85 13.07 -26.57
CA ALA A 249 15.68 11.92 -26.23
C ALA A 249 17.08 12.30 -25.73
N ASN A 250 17.73 13.28 -26.37
CA ASN A 250 19.01 13.79 -25.86
C ASN A 250 18.87 14.33 -24.44
N LYS A 251 17.79 15.08 -24.17
CA LYS A 251 17.55 15.66 -22.84
C LYS A 251 17.35 14.59 -21.76
N VAL A 252 16.59 13.53 -22.06
CA VAL A 252 16.42 12.38 -21.14
C VAL A 252 17.77 11.70 -20.88
N VAL A 253 18.55 11.44 -21.94
CA VAL A 253 19.90 10.88 -21.82
C VAL A 253 20.80 11.77 -20.95
N ASP A 254 20.72 13.10 -21.10
CA ASP A 254 21.52 14.04 -20.31
C ASP A 254 21.18 13.99 -18.81
N TYR A 255 19.90 13.85 -18.42
CA TYR A 255 19.53 13.65 -17.00
C TYR A 255 20.10 12.33 -16.47
N ILE A 256 19.92 11.22 -17.21
CA ILE A 256 20.42 9.91 -16.81
C ILE A 256 21.94 9.97 -16.61
N LEU A 257 22.68 10.56 -17.54
CA LEU A 257 24.14 10.67 -17.44
C LEU A 257 24.59 11.60 -16.32
N ALA A 258 23.81 12.63 -15.98
CA ALA A 258 24.09 13.48 -14.83
C ALA A 258 24.00 12.67 -13.52
N LEU A 259 22.97 11.86 -13.33
CA LEU A 259 22.85 10.95 -12.17
C LEU A 259 23.92 9.85 -12.20
N ALA A 260 24.24 9.30 -13.38
CA ALA A 260 25.30 8.30 -13.53
C ALA A 260 26.68 8.86 -13.14
N LYS A 261 26.94 10.15 -13.38
CA LYS A 261 28.19 10.81 -12.98
C LYS A 261 28.37 10.85 -11.46
N GLU A 262 27.28 11.04 -10.71
CA GLU A 262 27.30 10.99 -9.25
C GLU A 262 27.28 9.54 -8.72
N SER A 263 26.86 8.57 -9.54
CA SER A 263 26.78 7.14 -9.17
C SER A 263 28.09 6.36 -9.33
N LYS A 264 29.22 7.06 -9.52
CA LYS A 264 30.55 6.45 -9.73
C LYS A 264 31.14 5.86 -8.45
N GLY A 265 30.75 6.40 -7.29
CA GLY A 265 31.24 6.00 -5.97
C GLY A 265 30.40 4.90 -5.32
N GLU A 266 30.31 4.98 -3.99
CA GLU A 266 29.45 4.14 -3.15
C GLU A 266 27.98 4.55 -3.28
N ASP A 267 27.71 5.86 -3.35
CA ASP A 267 26.38 6.39 -3.61
C ASP A 267 25.93 6.03 -5.03
N ASN A 268 24.70 5.55 -5.17
CA ASN A 268 24.11 5.15 -6.45
C ASN A 268 22.75 5.80 -6.62
N TYR A 269 22.74 6.92 -7.33
CA TYR A 269 21.56 7.72 -7.61
C TYR A 269 20.68 7.08 -8.69
N LEU A 270 21.26 6.30 -9.62
CA LEU A 270 20.50 5.63 -10.67
C LEU A 270 19.49 4.61 -10.10
N LYS A 271 19.85 3.92 -9.01
CA LYS A 271 18.95 2.97 -8.33
C LYS A 271 17.74 3.61 -7.67
N LEU A 272 17.78 4.92 -7.42
CA LEU A 272 16.66 5.67 -6.89
C LEU A 272 15.83 6.30 -8.02
N ALA A 273 16.35 6.32 -9.25
CA ALA A 273 15.75 7.05 -10.35
C ALA A 273 14.49 6.36 -10.88
N TYR A 274 13.50 7.15 -11.31
CA TYR A 274 12.33 6.67 -12.05
C TYR A 274 11.81 7.75 -13.01
N PHE A 275 10.97 7.35 -13.95
CA PHE A 275 10.16 8.24 -14.76
C PHE A 275 8.69 8.17 -14.36
N TYR A 276 8.00 9.31 -14.41
CA TYR A 276 6.53 9.35 -14.43
C TYR A 276 6.06 10.05 -15.72
N PRO A 277 5.80 9.29 -16.80
CA PRO A 277 5.29 9.83 -18.07
C PRO A 277 3.81 10.25 -17.97
N SER A 278 3.51 11.33 -17.25
CA SER A 278 2.13 11.78 -16.96
C SER A 278 1.26 12.05 -18.20
N SER A 279 1.84 12.30 -19.37
CA SER A 279 1.07 12.38 -20.62
C SER A 279 0.39 11.05 -21.03
N TYR A 280 0.82 9.92 -20.45
CA TYR A 280 0.23 8.59 -20.65
C TYR A 280 -0.68 8.18 -19.47
N ASP A 281 -0.98 9.10 -18.56
CA ASP A 281 -1.79 8.84 -17.36
C ASP A 281 -3.16 8.26 -17.71
N GLU A 282 -3.53 7.17 -17.03
CA GLU A 282 -4.84 6.50 -17.15
C GLU A 282 -5.23 6.23 -18.62
N ALA A 283 -4.27 5.76 -19.42
CA ALA A 283 -4.43 5.59 -20.86
C ALA A 283 -5.61 4.66 -21.25
N ASP A 284 -6.06 3.80 -20.33
CA ASP A 284 -7.18 2.88 -20.52
C ASP A 284 -8.55 3.58 -20.57
N ILE A 285 -8.65 4.76 -19.97
CA ILE A 285 -9.85 5.60 -20.03
C ILE A 285 -9.66 6.87 -20.86
N ASN A 286 -8.41 7.29 -21.07
CA ASN A 286 -8.06 8.48 -21.85
C ASN A 286 -7.81 8.20 -23.35
N HIS A 287 -8.01 6.96 -23.81
CA HIS A 287 -7.91 6.54 -25.21
C HIS A 287 -6.53 6.80 -25.86
N ASN A 288 -5.48 6.50 -25.11
CA ASN A 288 -4.07 6.67 -25.54
C ASN A 288 -3.35 5.33 -25.79
N GLU A 289 -4.09 4.25 -26.01
CA GLU A 289 -3.60 2.86 -26.01
C GLU A 289 -2.46 2.66 -27.03
N ALA A 290 -2.67 3.07 -28.29
CA ALA A 290 -1.68 2.93 -29.35
C ALA A 290 -0.39 3.73 -29.10
N ALA A 291 -0.48 4.84 -28.34
CA ALA A 291 0.71 5.58 -27.93
C ALA A 291 1.45 4.83 -26.81
N SER A 292 0.72 4.33 -25.81
CA SER A 292 1.27 3.52 -24.72
C SER A 292 1.97 2.26 -25.22
N GLU A 293 1.36 1.51 -26.14
CA GLU A 293 1.96 0.32 -26.74
C GLU A 293 3.27 0.63 -27.49
N ARG A 294 3.32 1.75 -28.22
CA ARG A 294 4.54 2.17 -28.92
C ARG A 294 5.65 2.60 -27.95
N PHE A 295 5.27 3.25 -26.86
CA PHE A 295 6.21 3.79 -25.90
C PHE A 295 6.76 2.70 -24.97
N PHE A 296 5.87 1.93 -24.33
CA PHE A 296 6.18 0.93 -23.30
C PHE A 296 6.34 -0.50 -23.83
N GLY A 297 5.97 -0.79 -25.08
CA GLY A 297 6.13 -2.14 -25.65
C GLY A 297 7.58 -2.63 -25.62
N LYS A 298 7.79 -3.95 -25.70
CA LYS A 298 9.14 -4.55 -25.78
C LYS A 298 9.91 -3.98 -26.99
N GLY A 299 11.04 -3.32 -26.75
CA GLY A 299 11.79 -2.56 -27.76
C GLY A 299 11.15 -1.23 -28.16
N GLY A 300 10.26 -0.67 -27.34
CA GLY A 300 9.57 0.60 -27.52
C GLY A 300 10.47 1.83 -27.31
N GLU A 301 9.89 3.02 -27.43
CA GLU A 301 10.63 4.29 -27.37
C GLU A 301 11.28 4.53 -25.99
N TYR A 302 10.65 4.11 -24.89
CA TYR A 302 11.25 4.21 -23.56
C TYR A 302 12.54 3.36 -23.46
N GLN A 303 12.47 2.08 -23.83
CA GLN A 303 13.61 1.17 -23.78
C GLN A 303 14.74 1.62 -24.71
N LYS A 304 14.43 2.05 -25.94
CA LYS A 304 15.43 2.60 -26.88
C LYS A 304 16.20 3.77 -26.29
N THR A 305 15.52 4.64 -25.54
CA THR A 305 16.15 5.80 -24.89
C THR A 305 17.08 5.36 -23.76
N LEU A 306 16.69 4.39 -22.93
CA LEU A 306 17.57 3.81 -21.90
C LEU A 306 18.81 3.14 -22.50
N GLU A 307 18.62 2.36 -23.57
CA GLU A 307 19.73 1.72 -24.28
C GLU A 307 20.75 2.72 -24.83
N GLU A 308 20.28 3.86 -25.32
CA GLU A 308 21.18 4.91 -25.80
C GLU A 308 21.93 5.60 -24.65
N ALA A 309 21.27 5.86 -23.54
CA ALA A 309 21.94 6.37 -22.33
C ALA A 309 23.01 5.38 -21.83
N ALA A 310 22.70 4.08 -21.79
CA ALA A 310 23.63 3.03 -21.41
C ALA A 310 24.84 2.94 -22.37
N LYS A 311 24.63 3.03 -23.69
CA LYS A 311 25.74 3.10 -24.68
C LYS A 311 26.63 4.31 -24.44
N ARG A 312 26.07 5.43 -24.00
CA ARG A 312 26.83 6.66 -23.78
C ARG A 312 27.84 6.54 -22.63
N ILE A 313 27.66 5.60 -21.69
CA ILE A 313 28.65 5.27 -20.65
C ILE A 313 30.01 4.87 -21.24
N ASP A 314 30.05 4.23 -22.43
CA ASP A 314 31.31 3.82 -23.06
C ASP A 314 32.08 4.98 -23.72
N SER A 315 31.35 6.02 -24.15
CA SER A 315 31.89 7.07 -25.03
C SER A 315 31.98 8.44 -24.38
N ASP A 316 31.29 8.69 -23.27
CA ASP A 316 31.41 9.93 -22.52
C ASP A 316 32.73 9.93 -21.71
N PRO A 317 33.62 10.92 -21.94
CA PRO A 317 34.94 10.97 -21.30
C PRO A 317 34.91 10.96 -19.77
N SER A 318 33.80 11.38 -19.15
CA SER A 318 33.69 11.41 -17.69
C SER A 318 33.69 10.00 -17.06
N PHE A 319 33.46 8.95 -17.84
CA PHE A 319 33.51 7.56 -17.38
C PHE A 319 34.77 6.82 -17.84
N SER A 320 35.73 7.47 -18.52
CA SER A 320 36.90 6.79 -19.11
C SER A 320 37.68 5.95 -18.11
N GLU A 321 37.88 6.50 -16.90
CA GLU A 321 38.67 5.92 -15.80
C GLU A 321 37.97 4.77 -15.05
N LEU A 322 36.68 4.51 -15.31
CA LEU A 322 35.95 3.43 -14.65
C LEU A 322 36.34 2.06 -15.22
N SER A 323 36.37 1.05 -14.34
CA SER A 323 36.56 -0.34 -14.76
C SER A 323 35.41 -0.83 -15.64
N ALA A 324 35.65 -1.90 -16.39
CA ALA A 324 34.63 -2.51 -17.24
C ALA A 324 33.42 -3.01 -16.42
N GLU A 325 33.68 -3.53 -15.22
CA GLU A 325 32.66 -4.01 -14.29
C GLU A 325 31.78 -2.86 -13.79
N LYS A 326 32.39 -1.74 -13.35
CA LYS A 326 31.61 -0.58 -12.89
C LYS A 326 30.82 0.07 -14.04
N LYS A 327 31.38 0.14 -15.25
CA LYS A 327 30.63 0.59 -16.44
C LYS A 327 29.44 -0.33 -16.73
N SER A 328 29.62 -1.64 -16.61
CA SER A 328 28.54 -2.61 -16.83
C SER A 328 27.44 -2.48 -15.79
N ALA A 329 27.80 -2.32 -14.51
CA ALA A 329 26.84 -2.07 -13.44
C ALA A 329 26.04 -0.77 -13.66
N LEU A 330 26.69 0.33 -14.05
CA LEU A 330 25.99 1.58 -14.37
C LEU A 330 25.02 1.42 -15.55
N LYS A 331 25.40 0.65 -16.58
CA LYS A 331 24.51 0.38 -17.71
C LYS A 331 23.29 -0.44 -17.31
N GLU A 332 23.49 -1.45 -16.47
CA GLU A 332 22.40 -2.24 -15.91
C GLU A 332 21.46 -1.38 -15.07
N ASP A 333 22.01 -0.54 -14.18
CA ASP A 333 21.21 0.40 -13.38
C ASP A 333 20.42 1.37 -14.29
N ILE A 334 20.99 1.84 -15.41
CA ILE A 334 20.28 2.68 -16.39
C ILE A 334 19.13 1.93 -17.07
N LEU A 335 19.38 0.70 -17.52
CA LEU A 335 18.38 -0.13 -18.20
C LEU A 335 17.23 -0.53 -17.27
N ASN A 336 17.46 -0.45 -15.96
CA ASN A 336 16.49 -0.81 -14.93
C ASN A 336 15.72 0.38 -14.35
N ILE A 337 15.94 1.62 -14.83
CA ILE A 337 15.20 2.81 -14.35
C ILE A 337 13.71 2.66 -14.69
N PRO A 338 12.80 2.46 -13.72
CA PRO A 338 11.39 2.20 -13.98
C PRO A 338 10.69 3.39 -14.64
N ALA A 339 9.65 3.10 -15.44
CA ALA A 339 8.70 4.08 -15.93
C ALA A 339 7.30 3.74 -15.42
N VAL A 340 6.81 4.56 -14.48
CA VAL A 340 5.54 4.37 -13.77
C VAL A 340 4.38 4.66 -14.71
N PHE A 341 3.50 3.67 -14.91
CA PHE A 341 2.38 3.73 -15.86
C PHE A 341 1.06 3.42 -15.18
N THR A 342 0.20 4.44 -15.05
CA THR A 342 -1.08 4.37 -14.35
C THR A 342 -2.20 3.81 -15.21
N ASN A 343 -3.09 3.04 -14.59
CA ASN A 343 -4.30 2.53 -15.22
C ASN A 343 -5.43 2.34 -14.19
N VAL A 344 -6.67 2.59 -14.61
CA VAL A 344 -7.84 2.54 -13.72
C VAL A 344 -8.35 1.11 -13.58
N ASN A 345 -8.37 0.36 -14.69
CA ASN A 345 -8.89 -1.00 -14.76
C ASN A 345 -7.80 -1.99 -15.16
N TYR A 346 -7.95 -3.27 -14.80
CA TYR A 346 -7.06 -4.32 -15.31
C TYR A 346 -7.10 -4.39 -16.84
N GLN A 347 -5.92 -4.36 -17.46
CA GLN A 347 -5.74 -4.44 -18.92
C GLN A 347 -4.96 -5.70 -19.31
N SER A 348 -5.69 -6.77 -19.66
CA SER A 348 -5.08 -8.07 -20.00
C SER A 348 -4.16 -8.01 -21.22
N ASP A 349 -4.41 -7.10 -22.15
CA ASP A 349 -3.59 -6.95 -23.37
C ASP A 349 -2.25 -6.26 -23.08
N TRP A 350 -2.10 -5.61 -21.92
CA TRP A 350 -0.91 -4.85 -21.52
C TRP A 350 -0.04 -5.61 -20.52
N VAL A 351 -0.65 -6.28 -19.54
CA VAL A 351 0.07 -6.98 -18.48
C VAL A 351 0.77 -8.22 -19.05
N GLY A 352 2.10 -8.22 -19.01
CA GLY A 352 2.97 -9.24 -19.61
C GLY A 352 3.39 -8.96 -21.06
N THR A 353 2.96 -7.82 -21.62
CA THR A 353 3.34 -7.40 -22.98
C THR A 353 4.12 -6.09 -23.01
N LEU A 354 3.83 -5.18 -22.07
CA LEU A 354 4.52 -3.89 -21.91
C LEU A 354 5.63 -3.99 -20.85
N GLY A 355 6.78 -3.38 -21.12
CA GLY A 355 7.90 -3.24 -20.19
C GLY A 355 7.78 -2.03 -19.26
N ALA A 356 6.55 -1.72 -18.82
CA ALA A 356 6.27 -0.62 -17.91
C ALA A 356 6.26 -1.10 -16.46
N THR A 357 6.53 -0.18 -15.53
CA THR A 357 6.18 -0.38 -14.12
C THR A 357 4.72 -0.01 -13.94
N PHE A 358 3.84 -1.00 -13.94
CA PHE A 358 2.42 -0.78 -13.76
C PHE A 358 2.12 -0.15 -12.39
N CYS A 359 1.19 0.79 -12.40
CA CYS A 359 0.71 1.54 -11.25
C CYS A 359 -0.82 1.64 -11.30
N PRO A 360 -1.57 0.53 -11.18
CA PRO A 360 -3.02 0.58 -11.21
C PRO A 360 -3.61 1.18 -9.93
N TYR A 361 -4.91 1.50 -9.95
CA TYR A 361 -5.67 1.72 -8.72
C TYR A 361 -5.43 0.56 -7.75
N PHE A 362 -5.20 0.92 -6.48
CA PHE A 362 -4.93 -0.07 -5.43
C PHE A 362 -5.99 -1.19 -5.37
N SER A 363 -7.27 -0.86 -5.63
CA SER A 363 -8.39 -1.80 -5.67
C SER A 363 -8.29 -2.88 -6.75
N VAL A 364 -7.50 -2.67 -7.81
CA VAL A 364 -7.31 -3.67 -8.87
C VAL A 364 -6.65 -4.93 -8.30
N TYR A 365 -5.85 -4.79 -7.25
CA TYR A 365 -5.21 -5.91 -6.54
C TYR A 365 -6.16 -6.69 -5.63
N ASN A 366 -7.43 -6.31 -5.54
CA ASN A 366 -8.41 -7.07 -4.77
C ASN A 366 -8.68 -8.46 -5.35
N ASP A 367 -8.58 -8.61 -6.67
CA ASP A 367 -8.63 -9.91 -7.32
C ASP A 367 -7.23 -10.54 -7.33
N GLU A 368 -7.04 -11.61 -6.55
CA GLU A 368 -5.74 -12.25 -6.36
C GLU A 368 -5.15 -12.83 -7.65
N ALA A 369 -5.99 -13.38 -8.53
CA ALA A 369 -5.54 -13.82 -9.86
C ALA A 369 -4.98 -12.64 -10.67
N THR A 370 -5.65 -11.49 -10.66
CA THR A 370 -5.18 -10.25 -11.29
C THR A 370 -3.87 -9.77 -10.66
N LEU A 371 -3.77 -9.73 -9.33
CA LEU A 371 -2.53 -9.39 -8.63
C LEU A 371 -1.37 -10.29 -9.06
N GLN A 372 -1.56 -11.61 -9.11
CA GLN A 372 -0.53 -12.53 -9.54
C GLN A 372 -0.04 -12.23 -10.97
N ARG A 373 -0.93 -11.79 -11.87
CA ARG A 373 -0.55 -11.44 -13.26
C ARG A 373 0.36 -10.24 -13.28
N TYR A 374 0.04 -9.24 -12.48
CA TYR A 374 0.90 -8.09 -12.29
C TYR A 374 2.24 -8.47 -11.67
N GLN A 375 2.26 -9.35 -10.66
CA GLN A 375 3.50 -9.82 -10.03
C GLN A 375 4.40 -10.59 -11.00
N ASP A 376 3.82 -11.49 -11.79
CA ASP A 376 4.58 -12.26 -12.79
C ASP A 376 5.08 -11.35 -13.91
N ALA A 377 4.24 -10.46 -14.44
CA ALA A 377 4.65 -9.47 -15.44
C ALA A 377 5.73 -8.53 -14.90
N ALA A 378 5.62 -8.08 -13.65
CA ALA A 378 6.64 -7.22 -13.04
C ALA A 378 7.99 -7.95 -12.92
N LYS A 379 7.99 -9.22 -12.51
CA LYS A 379 9.21 -10.05 -12.43
C LYS A 379 9.84 -10.28 -13.80
N GLU A 380 9.04 -10.50 -14.84
CA GLU A 380 9.53 -10.77 -16.18
C GLU A 380 9.99 -9.50 -16.92
N ASP A 381 9.22 -8.42 -16.82
CA ASP A 381 9.31 -7.29 -17.75
C ASP A 381 9.63 -5.94 -17.08
N ALA A 382 9.63 -5.84 -15.75
CA ALA A 382 9.82 -4.58 -15.03
C ALA A 382 10.79 -4.66 -13.84
N ASN A 383 11.69 -5.65 -13.82
CA ASN A 383 12.66 -5.87 -12.74
C ASN A 383 12.02 -5.98 -11.35
N ALA A 384 10.87 -6.67 -11.28
CA ALA A 384 10.02 -6.80 -10.10
C ALA A 384 9.43 -5.49 -9.56
N ASN A 385 9.48 -4.38 -10.31
CA ASN A 385 8.82 -3.15 -9.90
C ASN A 385 7.32 -3.21 -10.18
N LEU A 386 6.53 -2.95 -9.14
CA LEU A 386 5.07 -2.89 -9.22
C LEU A 386 4.59 -1.82 -8.24
N TRP A 387 3.81 -0.86 -8.73
CA TRP A 387 3.38 0.28 -7.94
C TRP A 387 1.86 0.29 -7.80
N ALA A 388 1.34 1.12 -6.91
CA ALA A 388 -0.09 1.43 -6.83
C ALA A 388 -0.32 2.94 -6.73
N TYR A 389 -1.55 3.37 -7.01
CA TYR A 389 -1.98 4.73 -6.71
C TYR A 389 -3.42 4.79 -6.21
N THR A 390 -3.71 5.91 -5.56
CA THR A 390 -5.06 6.40 -5.23
C THR A 390 -5.21 7.83 -5.72
N CYS A 391 -6.45 8.27 -5.92
CA CYS A 391 -6.85 9.66 -6.19
C CYS A 391 -8.28 9.83 -5.67
N MET A 392 -9.17 10.40 -6.48
CA MET A 392 -10.63 10.31 -6.31
C MET A 392 -11.19 8.88 -6.35
N GLY A 393 -10.36 7.88 -6.65
CA GLY A 393 -10.66 6.47 -6.55
C GLY A 393 -9.38 5.69 -6.17
N PRO A 394 -9.50 4.44 -5.71
CA PRO A 394 -10.74 3.75 -5.34
C PRO A 394 -11.47 4.37 -4.13
N ASN A 395 -12.66 3.85 -3.85
CA ASN A 395 -13.52 4.27 -2.73
C ASN A 395 -13.61 3.16 -1.66
N TYR A 396 -14.28 3.41 -0.54
CA TYR A 396 -14.58 2.38 0.46
C TYR A 396 -15.14 1.10 -0.21
N PRO A 397 -14.67 -0.11 0.18
CA PRO A 397 -13.88 -0.42 1.38
C PRO A 397 -12.36 -0.55 1.15
N TYR A 398 -11.81 0.09 0.12
CA TYR A 398 -10.36 0.11 -0.12
C TYR A 398 -9.68 1.21 0.73
N GLY A 399 -8.37 1.12 0.94
CA GLY A 399 -7.61 2.20 1.57
C GLY A 399 -7.65 3.47 0.70
N THR A 400 -8.02 4.61 1.28
CA THR A 400 -8.11 5.89 0.56
C THR A 400 -7.47 7.05 1.35
N PHE A 401 -7.25 8.17 0.67
CA PHE A 401 -6.90 9.45 1.28
C PHE A 401 -8.12 10.39 1.41
N HIS A 402 -9.34 9.87 1.35
CA HIS A 402 -10.54 10.71 1.51
C HIS A 402 -10.76 11.08 2.99
N ILE A 403 -11.34 12.26 3.24
CA ILE A 403 -11.66 12.69 4.61
C ILE A 403 -12.86 11.91 5.16
N ASP A 404 -13.82 11.54 4.31
CA ASP A 404 -15.01 10.79 4.67
C ASP A 404 -14.80 9.27 4.56
N ASP A 405 -13.63 8.81 5.02
CA ASP A 405 -13.27 7.40 5.10
C ASP A 405 -12.42 7.12 6.34
N SER A 406 -12.26 5.84 6.68
CA SER A 406 -11.43 5.43 7.82
C SER A 406 -9.95 5.51 7.47
N THR A 407 -9.15 6.14 8.33
CA THR A 407 -7.68 6.11 8.22
C THR A 407 -7.12 4.70 8.38
N LEU A 408 -7.86 3.78 9.02
CA LEU A 408 -7.43 2.39 9.19
C LEU A 408 -7.15 1.69 7.84
N GLY A 409 -7.89 2.03 6.79
CA GLY A 409 -7.66 1.47 5.46
C GLY A 409 -6.28 1.82 4.91
N MET A 410 -5.87 3.09 5.05
CA MET A 410 -4.54 3.53 4.64
C MET A 410 -3.44 3.01 5.58
N ARG A 411 -3.69 2.95 6.89
CA ARG A 411 -2.77 2.28 7.84
C ARG A 411 -2.51 0.81 7.47
N THR A 412 -3.56 0.09 7.08
CA THR A 412 -3.47 -1.33 6.69
C THR A 412 -2.78 -1.51 5.33
N SER A 413 -2.75 -0.47 4.47
CA SER A 413 -2.17 -0.57 3.13
C SER A 413 -0.71 -0.99 3.15
N GLY A 414 0.09 -0.61 4.14
CA GLY A 414 1.50 -1.00 4.25
C GLY A 414 1.71 -2.50 4.40
N TRP A 415 0.77 -3.19 5.07
CA TRP A 415 0.77 -4.65 5.17
C TRP A 415 0.41 -5.30 3.84
N MET A 416 -0.59 -4.74 3.15
CA MET A 416 -1.02 -5.17 1.82
C MET A 416 0.08 -4.95 0.78
N GLU A 417 0.73 -3.79 0.79
CA GLU A 417 1.87 -3.43 -0.07
C GLU A 417 2.98 -4.48 0.04
N LYS A 418 3.31 -4.90 1.26
CA LYS A 418 4.28 -5.98 1.46
C LYS A 418 3.77 -7.32 0.96
N ALA A 419 2.53 -7.70 1.29
CA ALA A 419 1.93 -8.97 0.89
C ALA A 419 1.82 -9.09 -0.65
N PHE A 420 1.58 -7.98 -1.34
CA PHE A 420 1.42 -7.91 -2.78
C PHE A 420 2.75 -7.75 -3.52
N GLY A 421 3.85 -7.51 -2.80
CA GLY A 421 5.16 -7.25 -3.42
C GLY A 421 5.21 -5.92 -4.17
N LEU A 422 4.47 -4.91 -3.70
CA LEU A 422 4.55 -3.56 -4.25
C LEU A 422 5.90 -2.93 -3.86
N THR A 423 6.47 -2.17 -4.78
CA THR A 423 7.75 -1.48 -4.63
C THR A 423 7.63 0.04 -4.64
N GLY A 424 6.43 0.58 -4.89
CA GLY A 424 6.19 1.99 -4.66
C GLY A 424 4.74 2.45 -4.76
N TYR A 425 4.54 3.72 -4.41
CA TYR A 425 3.21 4.34 -4.33
C TYR A 425 3.20 5.74 -4.95
N LEU A 426 2.18 6.03 -5.76
CA LEU A 426 1.97 7.34 -6.37
C LEU A 426 0.74 8.04 -5.78
N TYR A 427 0.86 9.35 -5.53
CA TYR A 427 -0.28 10.21 -5.21
C TYR A 427 -0.18 11.54 -5.95
N TYR A 428 -1.21 11.84 -6.73
CA TYR A 428 -1.16 12.87 -7.76
C TYR A 428 -1.06 14.31 -7.24
N ALA A 429 -1.37 14.58 -5.97
CA ALA A 429 -1.13 15.88 -5.34
C ALA A 429 -1.28 15.82 -3.81
N TYR A 430 -0.39 16.46 -3.05
CA TYR A 430 -0.54 16.55 -1.59
C TYR A 430 -0.72 17.98 -1.03
N ASN A 431 -0.63 19.02 -1.87
CA ASN A 431 -0.63 20.41 -1.41
C ASN A 431 -1.66 21.33 -2.08
N MET A 432 -2.69 20.79 -2.75
CA MET A 432 -3.68 21.65 -3.41
C MET A 432 -4.34 22.61 -2.41
N SER A 433 -4.32 23.90 -2.76
CA SER A 433 -4.85 25.00 -1.92
C SER A 433 -5.95 25.80 -2.64
N THR A 434 -6.41 25.28 -3.76
CA THR A 434 -7.53 25.76 -4.57
C THR A 434 -8.41 24.55 -4.90
N GLN A 435 -9.66 24.80 -5.27
CA GLN A 435 -10.57 23.77 -5.75
C GLN A 435 -10.57 23.73 -7.27
N PHE A 436 -10.29 22.57 -7.84
CA PHE A 436 -10.40 22.30 -9.27
C PHE A 436 -11.79 21.73 -9.59
N THR A 437 -12.57 22.42 -10.44
CA THR A 437 -13.93 22.02 -10.85
C THR A 437 -14.09 22.16 -12.36
N LEU A 438 -14.36 21.06 -13.09
CA LEU A 438 -14.72 21.09 -14.53
C LEU A 438 -13.81 22.00 -15.41
N SER A 439 -12.49 21.97 -15.16
CA SER A 439 -11.44 22.82 -15.78
C SER A 439 -11.23 24.22 -15.19
N ASP A 440 -11.99 24.63 -14.19
CA ASP A 440 -11.79 25.90 -13.48
C ASP A 440 -11.05 25.70 -12.15
N GLU A 441 -10.20 26.65 -11.79
CA GLU A 441 -9.51 26.69 -10.50
C GLU A 441 -10.07 27.83 -9.65
N VAL A 442 -10.63 27.48 -8.49
CA VAL A 442 -11.35 28.41 -7.61
C VAL A 442 -10.65 28.51 -6.26
N TYR A 443 -10.47 29.72 -5.74
CA TYR A 443 -9.95 29.92 -4.38
C TYR A 443 -10.92 29.36 -3.35
N THR A 444 -10.38 28.70 -2.33
CA THR A 444 -11.14 28.12 -1.24
C THR A 444 -10.50 28.44 0.09
N ASP A 445 -11.29 28.44 1.16
CA ASP A 445 -10.74 28.40 2.51
C ASP A 445 -10.16 27.00 2.75
N VAL A 446 -8.84 26.93 2.92
CA VAL A 446 -8.13 25.66 3.06
C VAL A 446 -8.33 25.00 4.42
N TYR A 447 -8.85 25.72 5.42
CA TYR A 447 -9.07 25.20 6.77
C TYR A 447 -10.54 24.82 7.04
N ASP A 448 -11.47 25.26 6.20
CA ASP A 448 -12.90 25.01 6.38
C ASP A 448 -13.53 24.17 5.25
N ASN A 449 -13.03 24.30 4.00
CA ASN A 449 -13.55 23.53 2.87
C ASN A 449 -12.75 22.23 2.69
N PRO A 450 -13.39 21.04 2.67
CA PRO A 450 -12.71 19.78 2.42
C PRO A 450 -12.37 19.53 0.95
N LEU A 451 -12.83 20.37 0.01
CA LEU A 451 -12.73 20.08 -1.43
C LEU A 451 -11.50 20.77 -2.05
N ARG A 452 -10.64 20.00 -2.74
CA ARG A 452 -9.61 20.52 -3.65
C ARG A 452 -9.73 19.96 -5.05
N TYR A 453 -10.26 18.75 -5.21
CA TYR A 453 -10.53 18.17 -6.51
C TYR A 453 -11.99 17.76 -6.62
N ALA A 454 -12.67 18.30 -7.65
CA ALA A 454 -14.08 18.07 -7.92
C ALA A 454 -14.95 18.20 -6.65
N GLU A 455 -15.78 17.20 -6.38
CA GLU A 455 -16.65 17.11 -5.20
C GLU A 455 -16.14 16.07 -4.18
N VAL A 456 -14.84 15.78 -4.17
CA VAL A 456 -14.25 14.72 -3.36
C VAL A 456 -13.58 15.30 -2.10
N PRO A 457 -14.09 15.01 -0.89
CA PRO A 457 -13.49 15.47 0.36
C PRO A 457 -12.10 14.86 0.60
N GLY A 458 -11.09 15.71 0.83
CA GLY A 458 -9.73 15.27 1.14
C GLY A 458 -8.82 15.00 -0.06
N ASP A 459 -9.39 14.82 -1.26
CA ASP A 459 -8.60 14.49 -2.44
C ASP A 459 -7.72 15.67 -2.89
N GLY A 460 -6.49 15.37 -3.29
CA GLY A 460 -5.51 16.37 -3.74
C GLY A 460 -4.74 17.11 -2.64
N TYR A 461 -4.97 16.80 -1.36
CA TYR A 461 -4.16 17.35 -0.27
C TYR A 461 -4.03 16.43 0.95
N LEU A 462 -2.85 16.43 1.56
CA LEU A 462 -2.52 15.74 2.81
C LEU A 462 -1.93 16.67 3.86
N VAL A 463 -1.71 17.93 3.50
CA VAL A 463 -1.18 18.95 4.39
C VAL A 463 -1.98 20.23 4.30
N TYR A 464 -1.98 20.97 5.41
CA TYR A 464 -2.58 22.29 5.54
C TYR A 464 -1.48 23.36 5.55
N PRO A 465 -1.64 24.48 4.82
CA PRO A 465 -0.64 25.55 4.83
C PRO A 465 -0.32 26.09 6.23
N GLY A 466 0.93 26.49 6.45
CA GLY A 466 1.44 26.96 7.73
C GLY A 466 1.29 28.47 7.95
N ARG A 467 1.27 29.27 6.88
CA ARG A 467 1.45 30.72 6.95
C ARG A 467 0.42 31.44 7.80
N PHE A 468 -0.84 31.01 7.76
CA PHE A 468 -1.92 31.61 8.56
C PHE A 468 -1.60 31.60 10.05
N TYR A 469 -0.96 30.54 10.52
CA TYR A 469 -0.53 30.36 11.90
C TYR A 469 0.88 30.92 12.20
N GLY A 470 1.53 31.52 11.20
CA GLY A 470 2.90 32.01 11.29
C GLY A 470 3.97 30.91 11.25
N SER A 471 3.63 29.73 10.74
CA SER A 471 4.58 28.64 10.47
C SER A 471 5.15 28.76 9.05
N ASN A 472 6.40 28.34 8.87
CA ASN A 472 7.04 28.18 7.53
C ASN A 472 7.04 26.71 7.07
N LYS A 473 6.42 25.83 7.86
CA LYS A 473 6.16 24.42 7.55
C LYS A 473 4.64 24.19 7.53
N PRO A 474 4.15 23.27 6.69
CA PRO A 474 2.75 22.91 6.72
C PRO A 474 2.40 22.11 7.99
N PHE A 475 1.11 21.87 8.20
CA PHE A 475 0.58 20.98 9.23
C PHE A 475 0.05 19.69 8.58
N ALA A 476 0.33 18.55 9.20
CA ALA A 476 -0.13 17.26 8.69
C ALA A 476 -1.64 17.07 8.87
N SER A 477 -2.23 16.27 7.99
CA SER A 477 -3.51 15.61 8.25
C SER A 477 -3.32 14.31 9.04
N LEU A 478 -4.38 13.82 9.68
CA LEU A 478 -4.43 12.46 10.25
C LEU A 478 -4.20 11.39 9.17
N ARG A 479 -4.67 11.63 7.93
CA ARG A 479 -4.46 10.74 6.79
C ARG A 479 -2.98 10.62 6.42
N LEU A 480 -2.22 11.70 6.50
CA LEU A 480 -0.77 11.70 6.26
C LEU A 480 -0.02 10.92 7.33
N VAL A 481 -0.40 11.11 8.59
CA VAL A 481 0.15 10.34 9.73
C VAL A 481 -0.12 8.86 9.53
N SER A 482 -1.36 8.50 9.20
CA SER A 482 -1.75 7.11 8.93
C SER A 482 -0.95 6.44 7.80
N TYR A 483 -0.55 7.19 6.77
CA TYR A 483 0.33 6.66 5.72
C TYR A 483 1.77 6.49 6.20
N ARG A 484 2.34 7.45 6.94
CA ARG A 484 3.69 7.28 7.53
C ARG A 484 3.74 5.99 8.34
N ASP A 485 2.70 5.81 9.16
CA ASP A 485 2.53 4.65 10.02
C ASP A 485 2.40 3.36 9.19
N SER A 486 1.63 3.35 8.09
CA SER A 486 1.58 2.20 7.18
C SER A 486 2.97 1.83 6.62
N GLN A 487 3.80 2.83 6.31
CA GLN A 487 5.18 2.60 5.88
C GLN A 487 6.07 2.10 7.03
N ASP A 488 5.81 2.47 8.28
CA ASP A 488 6.47 1.86 9.45
C ASP A 488 6.13 0.36 9.60
N ASP A 489 4.89 -0.03 9.32
CA ASP A 489 4.50 -1.44 9.27
C ASP A 489 5.21 -2.21 8.15
N TYR A 490 5.29 -1.62 6.95
CA TYR A 490 6.03 -2.18 5.83
C TYR A 490 7.51 -2.39 6.17
N ASP A 491 8.13 -1.41 6.83
CA ASP A 491 9.51 -1.48 7.31
C ASP A 491 9.67 -2.60 8.33
N MET A 492 8.75 -2.71 9.29
CA MET A 492 8.77 -3.75 10.32
C MET A 492 8.67 -5.17 9.72
N LEU A 493 7.80 -5.37 8.72
CA LEU A 493 7.75 -6.61 7.95
C LEU A 493 9.05 -6.89 7.20
N SER A 494 9.69 -5.85 6.65
CA SER A 494 10.97 -5.96 5.96
C SER A 494 12.13 -6.28 6.91
N ILE A 495 12.11 -5.78 8.15
CA ILE A 495 13.03 -6.19 9.22
C ILE A 495 12.90 -7.70 9.45
N TYR A 496 11.66 -8.20 9.59
CA TYR A 496 11.43 -9.63 9.83
C TYR A 496 11.88 -10.48 8.65
N GLU A 497 11.54 -10.08 7.41
CA GLU A 497 11.97 -10.77 6.20
C GLU A 497 13.50 -10.85 6.10
N ASN A 498 14.22 -9.77 6.39
CA ASN A 498 15.68 -9.77 6.40
C ASN A 498 16.26 -10.72 7.43
N LEU A 499 15.70 -10.76 8.64
CA LEU A 499 16.12 -11.69 9.70
C LEU A 499 15.83 -13.15 9.31
N VAL A 500 14.68 -13.43 8.69
CA VAL A 500 14.31 -14.76 8.20
C VAL A 500 15.27 -15.21 7.09
N ASN A 501 15.59 -14.32 6.14
CA ASN A 501 16.53 -14.60 5.06
C ASN A 501 17.94 -14.90 5.59
N ASP A 502 18.41 -14.13 6.58
CA ASP A 502 19.69 -14.40 7.24
C ASP A 502 19.66 -15.72 8.02
N TYR A 503 18.59 -16.00 8.75
CA TYR A 503 18.38 -17.27 9.43
C TYR A 503 18.42 -18.46 8.45
N ALA A 504 17.64 -18.40 7.38
CA ALA A 504 17.59 -19.43 6.34
C ALA A 504 18.98 -19.72 5.76
N LYS A 505 19.74 -18.66 5.48
CA LYS A 505 21.13 -18.77 4.99
C LYS A 505 22.07 -19.39 6.03
N ARG A 506 22.02 -18.94 7.29
CA ARG A 506 22.90 -19.45 8.36
C ARG A 506 22.63 -20.91 8.70
N HIS A 507 21.36 -21.31 8.70
CA HIS A 507 20.93 -22.66 9.03
C HIS A 507 20.80 -23.59 7.82
N SER A 508 20.99 -23.07 6.59
CA SER A 508 20.85 -23.82 5.34
C SER A 508 19.49 -24.53 5.21
N VAL A 509 18.44 -23.80 5.60
CA VAL A 509 17.04 -24.24 5.51
C VAL A 509 16.31 -23.38 4.48
N ASP A 510 15.32 -23.98 3.83
CA ASP A 510 14.40 -23.24 2.97
C ASP A 510 13.19 -22.80 3.80
N VAL A 511 12.99 -21.49 3.92
CA VAL A 511 11.91 -20.91 4.71
C VAL A 511 11.29 -19.80 3.89
N SER A 512 9.99 -19.93 3.62
CA SER A 512 9.22 -18.90 2.95
C SER A 512 8.80 -17.83 3.96
N PHE A 513 9.19 -16.57 3.74
CA PHE A 513 8.72 -15.44 4.54
C PHE A 513 7.19 -15.37 4.59
N SER A 514 6.53 -15.52 3.44
CA SER A 514 5.05 -15.46 3.37
C SER A 514 4.39 -16.53 4.23
N SER A 515 5.00 -17.72 4.35
CA SER A 515 4.48 -18.79 5.21
C SER A 515 4.52 -18.46 6.72
N LEU A 516 5.34 -17.48 7.11
CA LEU A 516 5.51 -17.02 8.49
C LEU A 516 4.69 -15.76 8.84
N VAL A 517 4.00 -15.13 7.88
CA VAL A 517 3.26 -13.88 8.13
C VAL A 517 1.85 -13.85 7.53
N ASN A 518 1.49 -14.81 6.68
CA ASN A 518 0.16 -14.83 6.06
C ASN A 518 -1.00 -15.00 7.04
N ASP A 519 -0.75 -15.54 8.24
CA ASP A 519 -1.74 -15.59 9.32
C ASP A 519 -2.03 -14.18 9.85
N LEU A 520 -0.99 -13.35 10.02
CA LEU A 520 -1.14 -11.95 10.38
C LEU A 520 -1.91 -11.16 9.31
N TYR A 521 -1.59 -11.38 8.02
CA TYR A 521 -2.33 -10.76 6.91
C TYR A 521 -3.81 -11.13 6.92
N ALA A 522 -4.11 -12.43 7.05
CA ALA A 522 -5.47 -12.93 7.05
C ALA A 522 -6.30 -12.48 8.27
N ASP A 523 -5.65 -12.04 9.35
CA ASP A 523 -6.32 -11.49 10.53
C ASP A 523 -6.75 -10.02 10.36
N ILE A 524 -6.21 -9.30 9.37
CA ILE A 524 -6.41 -7.85 9.21
C ILE A 524 -6.98 -7.43 7.84
N PHE A 525 -6.84 -8.26 6.78
CA PHE A 525 -7.42 -7.98 5.46
C PHE A 525 -7.71 -9.23 4.62
N GLN A 526 -8.49 -9.06 3.54
CA GLN A 526 -8.68 -10.02 2.44
C GLN A 526 -8.60 -9.28 1.11
N GLY A 527 -7.75 -9.72 0.19
CA GLY A 527 -7.44 -8.94 -1.01
C GLY A 527 -7.02 -7.52 -0.62
N ALA A 528 -7.56 -6.50 -1.28
CA ALA A 528 -7.28 -5.10 -0.98
C ALA A 528 -8.28 -4.48 0.02
N ILE A 529 -9.08 -5.31 0.71
CA ILE A 529 -10.13 -4.88 1.65
C ILE A 529 -9.69 -5.16 3.08
N TYR A 530 -9.59 -4.11 3.89
CA TYR A 530 -9.23 -4.19 5.30
C TYR A 530 -10.43 -4.56 6.17
N TYR A 531 -10.18 -5.09 7.37
CA TYR A 531 -11.21 -5.27 8.39
C TYR A 531 -11.31 -4.03 9.28
N GLU A 532 -12.53 -3.63 9.65
CA GLU A 532 -12.81 -2.34 10.29
C GLU A 532 -12.43 -2.26 11.78
N GLU A 533 -12.02 -3.36 12.39
CA GLU A 533 -11.58 -3.41 13.80
C GLU A 533 -10.08 -3.11 13.92
N ASP A 534 -9.73 -1.88 14.30
CA ASP A 534 -8.36 -1.42 14.49
C ASP A 534 -7.52 -2.28 15.45
N ARG A 535 -8.16 -2.85 16.49
CA ARG A 535 -7.53 -3.79 17.43
C ARG A 535 -6.81 -4.93 16.72
N LEU A 536 -7.36 -5.43 15.61
CA LEU A 536 -6.75 -6.53 14.84
C LEU A 536 -5.38 -6.15 14.30
N LEU A 537 -5.23 -4.91 13.81
CA LEU A 537 -3.96 -4.39 13.31
C LEU A 537 -2.92 -4.26 14.43
N PHE A 538 -3.31 -3.73 15.59
CA PHE A 538 -2.39 -3.62 16.74
C PHE A 538 -2.00 -4.99 17.31
N GLU A 539 -2.93 -5.96 17.35
CA GLU A 539 -2.63 -7.35 17.73
C GLU A 539 -1.64 -8.00 16.75
N ALA A 540 -1.81 -7.79 15.44
CA ALA A 540 -0.88 -8.26 14.41
C ALA A 540 0.51 -7.62 14.53
N ARG A 541 0.59 -6.31 14.81
CA ARG A 541 1.85 -5.60 15.09
C ARG A 541 2.58 -6.19 16.29
N GLU A 542 1.90 -6.39 17.42
CA GLU A 542 2.50 -6.97 18.62
C GLU A 542 3.00 -8.41 18.40
N GLU A 543 2.23 -9.24 17.68
CA GLU A 543 2.66 -10.60 17.34
C GLU A 543 3.86 -10.59 16.36
N LEU A 544 3.90 -9.68 15.38
CA LEU A 544 5.06 -9.50 14.52
C LEU A 544 6.30 -9.04 15.32
N ALA A 545 6.15 -8.09 16.25
CA ALA A 545 7.23 -7.64 17.13
C ALA A 545 7.79 -8.81 17.95
N LYS A 546 6.89 -9.65 18.51
CA LYS A 546 7.27 -10.86 19.23
C LYS A 546 8.02 -11.85 18.33
N ARG A 547 7.60 -12.05 17.08
CA ARG A 547 8.31 -12.91 16.10
C ARG A 547 9.71 -12.37 15.80
N ILE A 548 9.84 -11.07 15.57
CA ILE A 548 11.13 -10.39 15.34
C ILE A 548 12.04 -10.56 16.55
N LEU A 549 11.56 -10.23 17.75
CA LEU A 549 12.35 -10.31 18.99
C LEU A 549 12.75 -11.75 19.32
N THR A 550 11.86 -12.73 19.07
CA THR A 550 12.18 -14.15 19.27
C THR A 550 13.28 -14.60 18.31
N LEU A 551 13.16 -14.25 17.02
CA LEU A 551 14.19 -14.61 16.05
C LEU A 551 15.52 -13.91 16.34
N LYS A 552 15.49 -12.61 16.67
CA LYS A 552 16.67 -11.81 16.99
C LYS A 552 17.39 -12.30 18.26
N ASN A 553 16.64 -12.62 19.32
CA ASN A 553 17.22 -12.89 20.65
C ASN A 553 17.43 -14.39 20.93
N GLU A 554 16.60 -15.26 20.36
CA GLU A 554 16.63 -16.71 20.60
C GLU A 554 17.09 -17.52 19.38
N ASP A 555 17.31 -16.88 18.23
CA ASP A 555 17.62 -17.54 16.95
C ASP A 555 16.59 -18.64 16.61
N ARG A 556 15.31 -18.32 16.83
CA ARG A 556 14.20 -19.27 16.71
C ARG A 556 13.02 -18.66 15.96
N LEU A 557 12.49 -19.41 14.99
CA LEU A 557 11.23 -19.07 14.31
C LEU A 557 10.03 -19.48 15.19
N ILE A 558 8.98 -18.66 15.18
CA ILE A 558 7.70 -19.02 15.80
C ILE A 558 6.89 -19.76 14.74
N GLU A 559 6.58 -21.02 15.01
CA GLU A 559 5.69 -21.81 14.16
C GLU A 559 4.23 -21.47 14.43
N LYS A 560 3.38 -21.61 13.40
CA LYS A 560 1.93 -21.50 13.54
C LYS A 560 1.41 -22.61 14.45
N THR A 561 0.41 -22.28 15.26
CA THR A 561 -0.26 -23.23 16.15
C THR A 561 -1.07 -24.28 15.38
N GLY A 562 -1.19 -25.48 15.95
CA GLY A 562 -1.95 -26.58 15.37
C GLY A 562 -1.09 -27.60 14.62
N THR A 563 -1.65 -28.78 14.41
CA THR A 563 -0.96 -29.92 13.79
C THR A 563 -1.25 -29.97 12.29
N LEU A 564 -0.20 -30.06 11.47
CA LEU A 564 -0.33 -30.29 10.03
C LEU A 564 -0.67 -31.75 9.76
N GLN A 565 -1.72 -31.99 8.97
CA GLN A 565 -2.19 -33.32 8.56
C GLN A 565 -2.42 -33.35 7.06
N SER A 566 -1.94 -34.40 6.39
CA SER A 566 -2.25 -34.65 4.97
C SER A 566 -3.75 -34.87 4.77
N PHE A 567 -4.28 -34.38 3.66
CA PHE A 567 -5.67 -34.60 3.29
C PHE A 567 -5.87 -36.05 2.80
N ASP A 568 -6.97 -36.69 3.19
CA ASP A 568 -7.30 -38.03 2.66
C ASP A 568 -7.82 -37.88 1.23
N GLU A 569 -7.05 -38.39 0.27
CA GLU A 569 -7.38 -38.29 -1.14
C GLU A 569 -8.73 -38.93 -1.50
N ASN A 570 -9.22 -39.90 -0.71
CA ASN A 570 -10.54 -40.52 -0.93
C ASN A 570 -11.70 -39.54 -0.65
N GLN A 571 -11.42 -38.42 0.02
CA GLN A 571 -12.40 -37.37 0.31
C GLN A 571 -12.41 -36.26 -0.74
N ILE A 572 -11.69 -36.47 -1.85
CA ILE A 572 -11.65 -35.57 -3.00
C ILE A 572 -12.61 -36.10 -4.07
N THR A 573 -13.53 -35.24 -4.49
CA THR A 573 -14.48 -35.54 -5.57
C THR A 573 -14.35 -34.53 -6.68
N ILE A 574 -14.84 -34.87 -7.86
CA ILE A 574 -14.81 -34.00 -9.03
C ILE A 574 -16.18 -34.01 -9.71
N SER A 575 -16.52 -32.91 -10.37
CA SER A 575 -17.79 -32.77 -11.10
C SER A 575 -18.02 -33.90 -12.10
N GLU A 576 -19.28 -34.31 -12.26
CA GLU A 576 -19.70 -35.35 -13.21
C GLU A 576 -19.08 -35.11 -14.60
N GLY A 577 -18.65 -36.17 -15.28
CA GLY A 577 -18.01 -36.14 -16.61
C GLY A 577 -16.58 -35.60 -16.65
N SER A 578 -16.04 -35.14 -15.52
CA SER A 578 -14.61 -34.95 -15.30
C SER A 578 -13.97 -36.24 -14.76
N SER A 579 -12.64 -36.31 -14.69
CA SER A 579 -11.93 -37.47 -14.13
C SER A 579 -10.77 -37.08 -13.24
N ILE A 580 -10.55 -37.83 -12.17
CA ILE A 580 -9.42 -37.67 -11.24
C ILE A 580 -8.59 -38.96 -11.23
N VAL A 581 -7.27 -38.82 -11.21
CA VAL A 581 -6.31 -39.93 -11.08
C VAL A 581 -5.46 -39.69 -9.84
N HIS A 582 -5.32 -40.73 -9.02
CA HIS A 582 -4.52 -40.71 -7.79
C HIS A 582 -3.14 -41.31 -8.05
N THR A 583 -2.11 -40.65 -7.54
CA THR A 583 -0.74 -41.13 -7.48
C THR A 583 -0.24 -41.06 -6.04
N ASP A 584 0.90 -41.67 -5.71
CA ASP A 584 1.33 -41.80 -4.32
C ASP A 584 1.47 -40.47 -3.54
N ASN A 585 1.65 -39.32 -4.23
CA ASN A 585 1.86 -38.00 -3.61
C ASN A 585 1.06 -36.85 -4.27
N ALA A 586 0.18 -37.14 -5.23
CA ALA A 586 -0.51 -36.10 -5.99
C ALA A 586 -1.79 -36.64 -6.65
N ILE A 587 -2.72 -35.73 -6.93
CA ILE A 587 -3.89 -35.99 -7.76
C ILE A 587 -3.77 -35.25 -9.08
N THR A 588 -4.24 -35.85 -10.17
CA THR A 588 -4.40 -35.17 -11.46
C THR A 588 -5.87 -35.12 -11.84
N ALA A 589 -6.42 -33.91 -11.88
CA ALA A 589 -7.80 -33.63 -12.23
C ALA A 589 -7.92 -33.16 -13.68
N ASN A 590 -8.74 -33.83 -14.48
CA ASN A 590 -9.15 -33.41 -15.81
C ASN A 590 -10.59 -32.88 -15.70
N VAL A 591 -10.73 -31.57 -15.56
CA VAL A 591 -11.99 -30.87 -15.32
C VAL A 591 -12.64 -30.52 -16.66
N LYS A 592 -13.88 -30.96 -16.87
CA LYS A 592 -14.61 -30.78 -18.13
C LYS A 592 -15.78 -29.80 -18.01
N PRO A 593 -15.80 -28.75 -18.83
CA PRO A 593 -16.98 -27.92 -19.04
C PRO A 593 -18.12 -28.71 -19.71
N GLN A 594 -19.37 -28.34 -19.42
CA GLN A 594 -20.56 -29.12 -19.81
C GLN A 594 -21.78 -28.26 -20.08
N TYR A 595 -22.59 -28.73 -21.04
CA TYR A 595 -23.98 -28.29 -21.18
C TYR A 595 -24.82 -28.83 -20.01
N LYS A 596 -25.51 -27.94 -19.28
CA LYS A 596 -26.42 -28.31 -18.17
C LYS A 596 -27.90 -28.09 -18.51
N ASP A 597 -28.19 -27.46 -19.63
CA ASP A 597 -29.53 -27.44 -20.20
C ASP A 597 -29.83 -28.76 -20.93
N LYS A 598 -31.11 -29.10 -21.12
CA LYS A 598 -31.50 -30.33 -21.84
C LYS A 598 -31.21 -30.14 -23.35
N GLY A 599 -29.98 -30.39 -23.77
CA GLY A 599 -29.48 -30.26 -25.15
C GLY A 599 -28.06 -29.65 -25.20
N GLU A 600 -27.42 -29.69 -26.37
CA GLU A 600 -26.10 -29.08 -26.63
C GLU A 600 -26.20 -27.56 -26.88
N THR A 601 -26.87 -26.84 -25.97
CA THR A 601 -27.10 -25.39 -26.10
C THR A 601 -26.67 -24.64 -24.85
N ILE A 602 -26.05 -23.47 -25.04
CA ILE A 602 -25.65 -22.59 -23.94
C ILE A 602 -26.85 -21.77 -23.46
N GLY A 603 -27.62 -22.33 -22.53
CA GLY A 603 -28.65 -21.62 -21.79
C GLY A 603 -28.15 -21.13 -20.43
N SER A 604 -29.07 -20.62 -19.61
CA SER A 604 -28.73 -20.04 -18.31
C SER A 604 -28.14 -21.07 -17.34
N LYS A 605 -28.58 -22.33 -17.36
CA LYS A 605 -28.03 -23.37 -16.48
C LYS A 605 -26.60 -23.72 -16.82
N THR A 606 -26.29 -23.76 -18.11
CA THR A 606 -24.91 -23.94 -18.59
C THR A 606 -24.02 -22.76 -18.16
N LYS A 607 -24.52 -21.53 -18.20
CA LYS A 607 -23.75 -20.34 -17.78
C LYS A 607 -23.47 -20.27 -16.27
N ILE A 608 -24.39 -20.76 -15.43
CA ILE A 608 -24.22 -20.74 -13.96
C ILE A 608 -23.50 -21.97 -13.40
N PHE A 609 -23.46 -23.07 -14.16
CA PHE A 609 -22.70 -24.24 -13.72
C PHE A 609 -21.21 -23.90 -13.71
N ARG A 610 -20.49 -24.36 -12.70
CA ARG A 610 -19.03 -24.32 -12.64
C ARG A 610 -18.53 -25.72 -12.31
N PRO A 611 -17.80 -26.39 -13.21
CA PRO A 611 -17.16 -27.65 -12.86
C PRO A 611 -16.08 -27.38 -11.80
N ALA A 612 -15.90 -28.35 -10.90
CA ALA A 612 -15.06 -28.18 -9.74
C ALA A 612 -14.46 -29.48 -9.21
N ILE A 613 -13.37 -29.31 -8.46
CA ILE A 613 -12.77 -30.29 -7.55
C ILE A 613 -13.24 -29.92 -6.14
N THR A 614 -13.82 -30.87 -5.41
CA THR A 614 -14.40 -30.65 -4.08
C THR A 614 -13.64 -31.46 -3.05
N LEU A 615 -13.07 -30.76 -2.07
CA LEU A 615 -12.35 -31.32 -0.93
C LEU A 615 -13.28 -31.36 0.28
N THR A 616 -13.56 -32.55 0.81
CA THR A 616 -14.38 -32.72 2.03
C THR A 616 -13.56 -33.28 3.17
N SER A 617 -13.79 -32.86 4.41
CA SER A 617 -13.20 -33.53 5.57
C SER A 617 -13.99 -33.25 6.85
N SER A 618 -14.05 -34.22 7.75
CA SER A 618 -14.64 -34.03 9.09
C SER A 618 -13.86 -33.03 9.94
N ASN A 619 -12.62 -32.72 9.57
CA ASN A 619 -11.76 -31.80 10.31
C ASN A 619 -11.88 -30.34 9.84
N LEU A 620 -12.61 -30.03 8.76
CA LEU A 620 -12.72 -28.65 8.22
C LEU A 620 -13.22 -27.65 9.27
N ALA A 621 -14.12 -28.06 10.16
CA ALA A 621 -14.60 -27.24 11.27
C ALA A 621 -13.51 -26.85 12.28
N LYS A 622 -12.37 -27.54 12.30
CA LYS A 622 -11.21 -27.26 13.16
C LYS A 622 -9.98 -26.78 12.39
N THR A 623 -10.07 -26.72 11.07
CA THR A 623 -8.96 -26.34 10.20
C THR A 623 -8.73 -24.83 10.28
N LYS A 624 -7.49 -24.43 10.54
CA LYS A 624 -7.04 -23.03 10.57
C LYS A 624 -6.31 -22.63 9.28
N GLU A 625 -5.72 -23.58 8.58
CA GLU A 625 -5.01 -23.34 7.32
C GLU A 625 -5.13 -24.55 6.39
N ILE A 626 -5.26 -24.31 5.10
CA ILE A 626 -5.20 -25.33 4.05
C ILE A 626 -4.11 -24.93 3.06
N THR A 627 -3.16 -25.83 2.81
CA THR A 627 -2.07 -25.59 1.87
C THR A 627 -2.05 -26.65 0.79
N PHE A 628 -1.69 -26.28 -0.43
CA PHE A 628 -1.40 -27.22 -1.51
C PHE A 628 -0.59 -26.53 -2.61
N ASN A 629 0.13 -27.34 -3.40
CA ASN A 629 0.69 -26.91 -4.67
C ASN A 629 -0.23 -27.37 -5.78
N TYR A 630 -0.31 -26.61 -6.87
CA TYR A 630 -0.94 -27.08 -8.09
C TYR A 630 -0.17 -26.66 -9.34
N ALA A 631 -0.14 -27.51 -10.37
CA ALA A 631 0.43 -27.17 -11.67
C ALA A 631 -0.60 -27.28 -12.79
N ASN A 632 -0.55 -26.33 -13.72
CA ASN A 632 -1.36 -26.37 -14.93
C ASN A 632 -0.69 -27.26 -15.99
N GLU A 633 -1.17 -28.49 -16.11
CA GLU A 633 -0.74 -29.49 -17.10
C GLU A 633 -1.48 -29.34 -18.45
N GLY A 634 -2.45 -28.41 -18.51
CA GLY A 634 -3.25 -28.11 -19.68
C GLY A 634 -2.55 -27.21 -20.69
N GLU A 635 -3.19 -27.06 -21.85
CA GLU A 635 -2.70 -26.18 -22.92
C GLU A 635 -3.19 -24.73 -22.77
N ALA A 636 -4.32 -24.53 -22.09
CA ALA A 636 -4.93 -23.23 -21.85
C ALA A 636 -4.54 -22.69 -20.47
N GLU A 637 -4.64 -21.37 -20.29
CA GLU A 637 -4.53 -20.76 -18.98
C GLU A 637 -5.66 -21.24 -18.04
N VAL A 638 -5.30 -21.51 -16.79
CA VAL A 638 -6.24 -21.85 -15.73
C VAL A 638 -6.56 -20.60 -14.92
N ASN A 639 -7.85 -20.29 -14.82
CA ASN A 639 -8.41 -19.39 -13.81
C ASN A 639 -9.20 -20.23 -12.81
N MET A 640 -8.79 -20.19 -11.54
CA MET A 640 -9.36 -20.99 -10.47
C MET A 640 -10.02 -20.08 -9.43
N ILE A 641 -11.24 -20.41 -9.03
CA ILE A 641 -11.93 -19.75 -7.92
C ILE A 641 -12.09 -20.76 -6.79
N ILE A 642 -11.56 -20.43 -5.63
CA ILE A 642 -11.60 -21.29 -4.44
C ILE A 642 -12.72 -20.79 -3.54
N ASN A 643 -13.64 -21.69 -3.16
CA ASN A 643 -14.82 -21.36 -2.35
C ASN A 643 -14.86 -22.17 -1.06
N LEU A 644 -15.38 -21.57 0.00
CA LEU A 644 -15.99 -22.30 1.12
C LEU A 644 -17.37 -22.77 0.71
N VAL A 645 -17.71 -24.01 1.04
CA VAL A 645 -19.06 -24.56 0.86
C VAL A 645 -19.65 -24.86 2.22
N ASP A 646 -20.77 -24.24 2.55
CA ASP A 646 -21.47 -24.51 3.79
C ASP A 646 -22.31 -25.81 3.72
N LYS A 647 -22.85 -26.25 4.85
CA LYS A 647 -23.73 -27.45 4.92
C LYS A 647 -25.01 -27.35 4.08
N THR A 648 -25.42 -26.15 3.66
CA THR A 648 -26.57 -25.94 2.77
C THR A 648 -26.20 -26.05 1.29
N GLY A 649 -24.89 -26.08 0.99
CA GLY A 649 -24.33 -26.04 -0.37
C GLY A 649 -24.12 -24.62 -0.90
N TYR A 650 -24.30 -23.59 -0.07
CA TYR A 650 -24.00 -22.21 -0.43
C TYR A 650 -22.48 -22.03 -0.54
N LYS A 651 -22.05 -21.29 -1.56
CA LYS A 651 -20.64 -21.08 -1.90
C LYS A 651 -20.25 -19.64 -1.61
N THR A 652 -19.22 -19.46 -0.79
CA THR A 652 -18.61 -18.17 -0.53
C THR A 652 -17.20 -18.19 -1.10
N GLN A 653 -16.92 -17.30 -2.06
CA GLN A 653 -15.59 -17.18 -2.66
C GLN A 653 -14.58 -16.72 -1.60
N LEU A 654 -13.47 -17.43 -1.51
CA LEU A 654 -12.32 -17.06 -0.70
C LEU A 654 -11.34 -16.24 -1.53
N ILE A 655 -10.78 -16.86 -2.57
CA ILE A 655 -9.72 -16.29 -3.39
C ILE A 655 -9.88 -16.73 -4.84
N SER A 656 -9.22 -16.00 -5.74
CA SER A 656 -8.97 -16.40 -7.12
C SER A 656 -7.48 -16.67 -7.31
N ASN A 657 -7.13 -17.54 -8.25
CA ASN A 657 -5.74 -17.84 -8.60
C ASN A 657 -5.63 -18.08 -10.10
N TYR A 658 -4.44 -17.87 -10.67
CA TYR A 658 -4.19 -18.25 -12.06
C TYR A 658 -2.86 -18.97 -12.26
N ALA A 659 -2.84 -19.81 -13.29
CA ALA A 659 -1.61 -20.42 -13.78
C ALA A 659 -1.60 -20.47 -15.32
N SER A 660 -0.56 -19.92 -15.92
CA SER A 660 -0.21 -20.15 -17.32
C SER A 660 0.13 -21.62 -17.56
N LYS A 661 0.17 -22.04 -18.83
CA LYS A 661 0.58 -23.39 -19.21
C LYS A 661 1.92 -23.79 -18.57
N GLY A 662 1.95 -24.92 -17.89
CA GLY A 662 3.16 -25.48 -17.25
C GLY A 662 3.60 -24.76 -15.99
N GLN A 663 2.83 -23.78 -15.52
CA GLN A 663 3.15 -23.03 -14.31
C GLN A 663 2.65 -23.77 -13.06
N GLU A 664 3.48 -23.75 -12.01
CA GLU A 664 3.18 -24.27 -10.69
C GLU A 664 2.91 -23.11 -9.72
N ARG A 665 1.96 -23.30 -8.80
CA ARG A 665 1.56 -22.35 -7.78
C ARG A 665 1.45 -23.03 -6.42
N SER A 666 1.86 -22.32 -5.39
CA SER A 666 1.56 -22.68 -4.00
C SER A 666 0.38 -21.85 -3.50
N VAL A 667 -0.57 -22.51 -2.84
CA VAL A 667 -1.76 -21.91 -2.26
C VAL A 667 -1.75 -22.13 -0.76
N SER A 668 -2.06 -21.07 -0.01
CA SER A 668 -2.21 -21.13 1.44
C SER A 668 -3.46 -20.35 1.86
N LEU A 669 -4.51 -21.08 2.24
CA LEU A 669 -5.79 -20.54 2.67
C LEU A 669 -5.81 -20.46 4.20
N ILE A 670 -5.61 -19.28 4.77
CA ILE A 670 -5.76 -19.08 6.21
C ILE A 670 -7.24 -18.82 6.50
N LEU A 671 -7.85 -19.70 7.29
CA LEU A 671 -9.22 -19.55 7.76
C LEU A 671 -9.20 -18.89 9.14
N SER A 672 -8.82 -17.61 9.21
CA SER A 672 -8.84 -16.83 10.46
C SER A 672 -10.28 -16.60 10.94
N ASP A 673 -10.45 -16.29 12.22
CA ASP A 673 -11.78 -15.95 12.73
C ASP A 673 -12.26 -14.59 12.19
N SER A 674 -11.35 -13.64 11.94
CA SER A 674 -11.62 -12.36 11.28
C SER A 674 -12.13 -12.53 9.85
N LEU A 675 -11.46 -13.35 9.03
CA LEU A 675 -11.89 -13.66 7.66
C LEU A 675 -13.29 -14.29 7.65
N LEU A 676 -13.52 -15.30 8.49
CA LEU A 676 -14.81 -15.98 8.54
C LEU A 676 -15.93 -15.05 8.98
N LYS A 677 -15.64 -14.12 9.92
CA LYS A 677 -16.57 -13.06 10.31
C LYS A 677 -16.87 -12.12 9.14
N GLN A 678 -15.85 -11.65 8.43
CA GLN A 678 -15.99 -10.80 7.25
C GLN A 678 -16.88 -11.45 6.17
N LEU A 679 -16.67 -12.75 5.93
CA LEU A 679 -17.42 -13.53 4.96
C LEU A 679 -18.82 -13.95 5.45
N SER A 680 -19.18 -13.64 6.70
CA SER A 680 -20.42 -14.11 7.36
C SER A 680 -20.56 -15.65 7.33
N VAL A 681 -19.44 -16.37 7.45
CA VAL A 681 -19.40 -17.84 7.45
C VAL A 681 -19.10 -18.35 8.85
N SER A 682 -19.94 -19.26 9.36
CA SER A 682 -19.64 -19.96 10.61
C SER A 682 -18.69 -21.13 10.36
N ARG A 683 -17.59 -21.20 11.10
CA ARG A 683 -16.56 -22.26 10.95
C ARG A 683 -17.17 -23.67 11.01
N GLU A 684 -18.06 -23.89 11.96
CA GLU A 684 -18.74 -25.19 12.16
C GLU A 684 -19.61 -25.60 10.97
N ASP A 685 -20.01 -24.67 10.11
CA ASP A 685 -20.84 -24.93 8.94
C ASP A 685 -20.05 -25.18 7.66
N ILE A 686 -18.73 -25.00 7.68
CA ILE A 686 -17.86 -25.33 6.55
C ILE A 686 -17.88 -26.85 6.34
N SER A 687 -18.37 -27.27 5.17
CA SER A 687 -18.54 -28.67 4.80
C SER A 687 -17.57 -29.12 3.70
N ALA A 688 -17.13 -28.20 2.85
CA ALA A 688 -16.15 -28.48 1.79
C ALA A 688 -15.37 -27.22 1.39
N ILE A 689 -14.24 -27.45 0.71
CA ILE A 689 -13.55 -26.46 -0.11
C ILE A 689 -13.77 -26.84 -1.58
N GLU A 690 -14.12 -25.87 -2.42
CA GLU A 690 -14.35 -26.12 -3.84
C GLU A 690 -13.41 -25.29 -4.71
N LEU A 691 -12.57 -25.97 -5.49
CA LEU A 691 -11.73 -25.39 -6.54
C LEU A 691 -12.55 -25.44 -7.83
N SER A 692 -13.13 -24.30 -8.20
CA SER A 692 -14.10 -24.17 -9.29
C SER A 692 -13.51 -23.43 -10.49
N PHE A 693 -14.00 -23.77 -11.68
CA PHE A 693 -13.54 -23.24 -12.95
C PHE A 693 -14.71 -22.71 -13.75
N ASP A 694 -14.47 -21.74 -14.63
CA ASP A 694 -15.50 -21.25 -15.53
C ASP A 694 -15.94 -22.33 -16.51
N ASN A 695 -17.25 -22.52 -16.61
CA ASN A 695 -17.83 -23.47 -17.56
C ASN A 695 -17.97 -22.89 -18.96
N VAL A 696 -18.05 -21.56 -19.05
CA VAL A 696 -18.20 -20.84 -20.31
C VAL A 696 -17.23 -19.67 -20.35
N VAL A 697 -16.76 -19.35 -21.54
CA VAL A 697 -15.94 -18.17 -21.82
C VAL A 697 -16.62 -17.28 -22.84
N TYR A 698 -16.30 -15.99 -22.80
CA TYR A 698 -16.75 -15.00 -23.77
C TYR A 698 -15.59 -14.67 -24.71
N ASN A 699 -15.82 -14.67 -26.02
CA ASN A 699 -14.84 -14.15 -26.98
C ASN A 699 -14.89 -12.61 -27.03
N SER A 700 -13.97 -11.99 -27.77
CA SER A 700 -13.90 -10.54 -27.93
C SER A 700 -15.12 -9.92 -28.64
N GLN A 701 -15.96 -10.74 -29.28
CA GLN A 701 -17.23 -10.34 -29.88
C GLN A 701 -18.42 -10.52 -28.93
N GLY A 702 -18.20 -11.05 -27.72
CA GLY A 702 -19.23 -11.33 -26.71
C GLY A 702 -19.99 -12.64 -26.92
N ASP A 703 -19.58 -13.48 -27.88
CA ASP A 703 -20.16 -14.81 -28.06
C ASP A 703 -19.72 -15.74 -26.92
N VAL A 704 -20.63 -16.61 -26.51
CA VAL A 704 -20.39 -17.57 -25.43
C VAL A 704 -20.06 -18.93 -26.01
N ALA A 705 -19.02 -19.56 -25.50
CA ALA A 705 -18.67 -20.95 -25.78
C ALA A 705 -18.42 -21.72 -24.47
N LEU A 706 -18.46 -23.05 -24.51
CA LEU A 706 -17.90 -23.83 -23.41
C LEU A 706 -16.41 -23.50 -23.27
N ALA A 707 -15.94 -23.42 -22.03
CA ALA A 707 -14.51 -23.29 -21.76
C ALA A 707 -13.75 -24.54 -22.26
N SER A 708 -12.42 -24.45 -22.35
CA SER A 708 -11.57 -25.62 -22.60
C SER A 708 -11.50 -26.54 -21.39
N ASP A 709 -11.29 -27.84 -21.64
CA ASP A 709 -10.91 -28.81 -20.60
C ASP A 709 -9.66 -28.30 -19.86
N GLN A 710 -9.66 -28.42 -18.53
CA GLN A 710 -8.54 -28.03 -17.67
C GLN A 710 -7.88 -29.27 -17.10
N THR A 711 -6.55 -29.34 -17.14
CA THR A 711 -5.78 -30.44 -16.54
C THR A 711 -4.86 -29.88 -15.47
N ILE A 712 -5.10 -30.27 -14.22
CA ILE A 712 -4.39 -29.70 -13.06
C ILE A 712 -3.89 -30.84 -12.19
N SER A 713 -2.61 -30.81 -11.85
CA SER A 713 -2.03 -31.64 -10.82
C SER A 713 -2.06 -30.88 -9.49
N ILE A 714 -2.43 -31.55 -8.39
CA ILE A 714 -2.42 -30.98 -7.03
C ILE A 714 -1.55 -31.89 -6.16
N SER A 715 -0.57 -31.32 -5.46
CA SER A 715 0.32 -32.01 -4.53
C SER A 715 0.37 -31.29 -3.18
N ASP A 716 0.97 -31.94 -2.19
CA ASP A 716 1.22 -31.37 -0.86
C ASP A 716 -0.03 -30.82 -0.16
N LEU A 717 -1.19 -31.40 -0.48
CA LEU A 717 -2.48 -30.99 0.08
C LEU A 717 -2.54 -31.37 1.57
N ALA A 718 -2.55 -30.35 2.42
CA ALA A 718 -2.54 -30.50 3.86
C ALA A 718 -3.47 -29.50 4.55
N MET A 719 -3.88 -29.85 5.78
CA MET A 719 -4.65 -29.00 6.67
C MET A 719 -3.91 -28.83 7.99
N ARG A 720 -3.82 -27.60 8.48
CA ARG A 720 -3.42 -27.32 9.86
C ARG A 720 -4.66 -27.30 10.74
N ILE A 721 -4.73 -28.24 11.68
CA ILE A 721 -5.88 -28.42 12.56
C ILE A 721 -5.54 -27.88 13.94
N ALA A 722 -6.42 -27.04 14.49
CA ALA A 722 -6.28 -26.55 15.86
C ALA A 722 -6.26 -27.72 16.87
N GLU A 723 -5.47 -27.59 17.93
CA GLU A 723 -5.30 -28.61 18.97
C GLU A 723 -6.58 -28.93 19.75
#